data_AF-C6Q1I9-F1
#
_entry.id   AF-C6Q1I9-F1
#
_cell.length_a   1.000
_cell.length_b   1.000
_cell.length_c   1.000
_cell.angle_alpha   90.00
_cell.angle_beta   90.00
_cell.angle_gamma   90.00
#
_symmetry.space_group_name_H-M   'P 1'
#
loop_
_entity.id
_entity.type
_entity.pdbx_description
1 polymer ?
#
loop_
_entity_poly.entity_id
_entity_poly.type
_entity_poly.pdbx_seq_one_letter_code
_entity_poly.pdbx_strand_id
1 'polypeptide(L)'
;MYKTKKILAVLSTAAVTGLLISAVNSTAFAKTTAIAVNGTDGKVYEYQYDALKASAISLELNGLDDSHSKLYTDFLKRKTTVKAYYDDTKKSYIEFDTISKEALNCVEKGISFNLNSFTESANTPAIKLTTNTVSTDSSGNLLINGQTVSEKPTVKSVKVIDNKTIRVCFNKKVDYNYATNVTNYQLLNSEDTNKLDISNHISGIYNSQNQSDTQNTDTYDIKLKDCNPYNKNEDWKLSDSKYTLVIKNIIDTSTVHNAMDTYTCVLDANFSAPSVTGMYKNISSSTSNKIIVYFSEAMNVDTIANRNNYKFVDGLGNVNPLPEAANIIIGKTSKSARIEFPSSYHIATNTTQNTGNSKDVIGLVVSNVKDTSENILKDTSYKGTISEPKLYDTYVKSNSIEAHYDKDDLIINVSFSRELDDITSRDFTFGGVKPDAAAVFDDKLSLRFVPESLPTASEISAHPVTYANGKTNTSPTKIDIIKAQGPSAKLVINPNSLVDETGASVACTLSDEQSKVYDYELRPRTAPNYWSATKESDGVNVYITYDTPLSIYSGLRPDDFIFTSTNGKNLLADSVRITGNTLIFNIKSTNENYALLTNSINVKCKDTICLMGNHGLSGDFYQYIPSNDDLSGRIVNVAQ
;
A
#
# COMPACT_ATOMS: atom_id res chain seq x y z
N MET A 1 11.19 -0.99 -55.18
CA MET A 1 10.95 -1.42 -53.78
C MET A 1 12.08 -2.31 -53.19
N TYR A 2 13.31 -2.25 -53.70
CA TYR A 2 14.43 -3.12 -53.27
C TYR A 2 15.65 -2.39 -52.64
N LYS A 3 15.62 -1.05 -52.50
CA LYS A 3 16.73 -0.26 -51.93
C LYS A 3 16.57 0.10 -50.45
N THR A 4 15.38 -0.02 -49.88
CA THR A 4 15.09 0.43 -48.50
C THR A 4 15.43 -0.61 -47.44
N LYS A 5 15.66 -1.88 -47.80
CA LYS A 5 15.97 -2.96 -46.85
C LYS A 5 17.46 -3.05 -46.44
N LYS A 6 18.40 -2.48 -47.19
CA LYS A 6 19.83 -2.43 -46.78
C LYS A 6 20.16 -1.28 -45.83
N ILE A 7 19.34 -0.24 -45.79
CA ILE A 7 19.54 0.93 -44.93
C ILE A 7 19.09 0.62 -43.49
N LEU A 8 18.06 -0.23 -43.31
CA LEU A 8 17.67 -0.68 -41.97
C LEU A 8 18.67 -1.66 -41.35
N ALA A 9 19.43 -2.45 -42.12
CA ALA A 9 20.44 -3.35 -41.55
C ALA A 9 21.62 -2.61 -40.86
N VAL A 10 21.79 -1.31 -41.11
CA VAL A 10 22.81 -0.47 -40.47
C VAL A 10 22.25 0.21 -39.20
N LEU A 11 20.94 0.21 -38.97
CA LEU A 11 20.31 0.92 -37.84
C LEU A 11 19.32 0.08 -37.01
N SER A 12 18.94 -1.11 -37.43
CA SER A 12 18.10 -2.03 -36.65
C SER A 12 18.87 -3.28 -36.25
N THR A 13 18.94 -3.49 -34.93
CA THR A 13 19.20 -4.76 -34.22
C THR A 13 20.57 -5.45 -34.32
N ALA A 14 21.55 -4.93 -35.09
CA ALA A 14 22.95 -5.42 -35.05
C ALA A 14 24.01 -4.33 -34.76
N ALA A 15 23.59 -3.09 -34.51
CA ALA A 15 24.49 -1.93 -34.44
C ALA A 15 25.22 -1.72 -33.10
N VAL A 16 25.08 -2.61 -32.11
CA VAL A 16 25.95 -2.61 -30.91
C VAL A 16 27.02 -3.70 -31.01
N THR A 17 26.75 -4.81 -31.68
CA THR A 17 27.77 -5.83 -31.99
C THR A 17 28.65 -5.43 -33.17
N GLY A 18 28.11 -4.65 -34.13
CA GLY A 18 28.80 -4.26 -35.36
C GLY A 18 29.88 -3.17 -35.22
N LEU A 19 29.82 -2.32 -34.20
CA LEU A 19 30.80 -1.24 -34.01
C LEU A 19 32.03 -1.65 -33.16
N LEU A 20 31.99 -2.81 -32.49
CA LEU A 20 33.14 -3.38 -31.79
C LEU A 20 33.98 -4.32 -32.67
N ILE A 21 33.45 -4.80 -33.81
CA ILE A 21 34.14 -5.75 -34.71
C ILE A 21 34.77 -5.08 -35.95
N SER A 22 34.40 -3.85 -36.33
CA SER A 22 35.02 -3.19 -37.50
C SER A 22 36.36 -2.51 -37.23
N ALA A 23 36.92 -2.62 -36.02
CA ALA A 23 38.25 -2.11 -35.68
C ALA A 23 39.29 -3.24 -35.63
N VAL A 24 39.47 -3.95 -36.73
CA VAL A 24 40.65 -4.80 -36.95
C VAL A 24 41.35 -4.27 -38.20
N ASN A 25 42.60 -3.86 -38.02
CA ASN A 25 43.56 -3.34 -39.01
C ASN A 25 43.62 -1.81 -39.18
N SER A 26 44.01 -1.09 -38.12
CA SER A 26 44.96 0.01 -38.30
C SER A 26 45.74 0.29 -37.02
N THR A 27 47.06 0.20 -37.15
CA THR A 27 48.05 0.51 -36.11
C THR A 27 48.40 2.00 -36.16
N ALA A 28 47.76 2.81 -35.33
CA ALA A 28 48.27 4.09 -34.82
C ALA A 28 47.38 4.59 -33.67
N PHE A 29 47.99 5.03 -32.56
CA PHE A 29 47.36 5.72 -31.43
C PHE A 29 47.12 7.20 -31.83
N ALA A 30 46.10 7.93 -31.40
CA ALA A 30 45.21 7.81 -30.25
C ALA A 30 43.72 7.69 -30.67
N LYS A 31 42.96 7.08 -29.78
CA LYS A 31 41.70 6.41 -30.08
C LYS A 31 40.67 7.01 -29.18
N THR A 32 39.44 7.17 -29.62
CA THR A 32 38.34 7.32 -28.68
C THR A 32 38.46 6.24 -27.60
N THR A 33 38.73 6.61 -26.33
CA THR A 33 39.11 5.66 -25.27
C THR A 33 37.96 5.32 -24.33
N ALA A 34 36.92 6.15 -24.28
CA ALA A 34 35.73 5.87 -23.48
C ALA A 34 34.44 6.27 -24.19
N ILE A 35 33.34 5.68 -23.72
CA ILE A 35 31.97 6.00 -24.13
C ILE A 35 31.19 6.50 -22.93
N ALA A 36 30.48 7.62 -23.10
CA ALA A 36 29.57 8.18 -22.12
C ALA A 36 28.11 7.88 -22.53
N VAL A 37 27.32 7.32 -21.63
CA VAL A 37 25.91 6.98 -21.86
C VAL A 37 25.01 7.69 -20.84
N ASN A 38 23.79 8.02 -21.26
CA ASN A 38 22.76 8.44 -20.32
C ASN A 38 22.20 7.20 -19.60
N GLY A 39 22.24 7.21 -18.28
CA GLY A 39 21.67 6.22 -17.39
C GLY A 39 20.15 6.31 -17.29
N THR A 40 19.50 5.23 -16.88
CA THR A 40 18.07 5.20 -16.54
C THR A 40 17.70 6.08 -15.33
N ASP A 41 18.69 6.44 -14.52
CA ASP A 41 18.57 7.33 -13.35
C ASP A 41 18.86 8.81 -13.66
N GLY A 42 19.00 9.17 -14.94
CA GLY A 42 19.30 10.53 -15.39
C GLY A 42 20.77 10.96 -15.24
N LYS A 43 21.66 10.09 -14.73
CA LYS A 43 23.10 10.37 -14.63
C LYS A 43 23.84 9.99 -15.91
N VAL A 44 25.07 10.48 -16.07
CA VAL A 44 25.97 10.09 -17.17
C VAL A 44 27.01 9.12 -16.65
N TYR A 45 27.19 8.00 -17.34
CA TYR A 45 28.14 6.95 -17.00
C TYR A 45 29.20 6.80 -18.09
N GLU A 46 30.46 6.70 -17.70
CA GLU A 46 31.59 6.48 -18.60
C GLU A 46 32.13 5.06 -18.47
N TYR A 47 32.37 4.41 -19.62
CA TYR A 47 33.00 3.11 -19.71
C TYR A 47 34.22 3.17 -20.62
N GLN A 48 35.34 2.62 -20.15
CA GLN A 48 36.57 2.53 -20.94
C GLN A 48 36.42 1.43 -22.01
N TYR A 49 36.75 1.75 -23.26
CA TYR A 49 36.50 0.90 -24.42
C TYR A 49 37.16 -0.47 -24.32
N ASP A 50 38.44 -0.51 -23.95
CA ASP A 50 39.20 -1.77 -23.89
C ASP A 50 38.64 -2.70 -22.82
N ALA A 51 38.28 -2.16 -21.65
CA ALA A 51 37.66 -2.92 -20.57
C ALA A 51 36.26 -3.40 -20.96
N LEU A 52 35.45 -2.53 -21.58
CA LEU A 52 34.10 -2.86 -22.03
C LEU A 52 34.12 -3.95 -23.12
N LYS A 53 35.07 -3.87 -24.05
CA LYS A 53 35.28 -4.87 -25.11
C LYS A 53 35.70 -6.22 -24.53
N ALA A 54 36.66 -6.23 -23.60
CA ALA A 54 37.08 -7.45 -22.92
C ALA A 54 35.89 -8.11 -22.20
N SER A 55 35.08 -7.32 -21.50
CA SER A 55 33.90 -7.80 -20.80
C SER A 55 32.80 -8.32 -21.73
N ALA A 56 32.61 -7.70 -22.91
CA ALA A 56 31.70 -8.19 -23.94
C ALA A 56 32.13 -9.55 -24.50
N ILE A 57 33.43 -9.74 -24.70
CA ILE A 57 34.00 -11.04 -25.14
C ILE A 57 33.77 -12.10 -24.05
N SER A 58 34.00 -11.77 -22.78
CA SER A 58 33.70 -12.66 -21.66
C SER A 58 32.23 -13.07 -21.61
N LEU A 59 31.29 -12.13 -21.84
CA LEU A 59 29.87 -12.43 -21.91
C LEU A 59 29.55 -13.45 -23.01
N GLU A 60 30.11 -13.26 -24.21
CA GLU A 60 29.86 -14.14 -25.37
C GLU A 60 30.44 -15.55 -25.16
N LEU A 61 31.61 -15.65 -24.51
CA LEU A 61 32.30 -16.92 -24.30
C LEU A 61 31.76 -17.71 -23.10
N ASN A 62 31.40 -17.02 -22.01
CA ASN A 62 31.18 -17.63 -20.69
C ASN A 62 29.75 -17.41 -20.15
N GLY A 63 28.94 -16.57 -20.79
CA GLY A 63 27.57 -16.27 -20.36
C GLY A 63 27.46 -15.19 -19.27
N LEU A 64 26.21 -14.90 -18.89
CA LEU A 64 25.83 -13.77 -18.01
C LEU A 64 26.36 -13.88 -16.57
N ASP A 65 26.67 -15.10 -16.11
CA ASP A 65 27.10 -15.35 -14.73
C ASP A 65 28.64 -15.24 -14.54
N ASP A 66 29.40 -15.03 -15.62
CA ASP A 66 30.85 -14.85 -15.52
C ASP A 66 31.20 -13.51 -14.87
N SER A 67 32.08 -13.52 -13.87
CA SER A 67 32.47 -12.32 -13.12
C SER A 67 33.13 -11.26 -14.02
N HIS A 68 33.77 -11.67 -15.11
CA HIS A 68 34.40 -10.76 -16.07
C HIS A 68 33.41 -10.15 -17.08
N SER A 69 32.17 -10.67 -17.16
CA SER A 69 31.10 -10.14 -18.03
C SER A 69 30.33 -8.95 -17.42
N LYS A 70 30.56 -8.66 -16.13
CA LYS A 70 29.76 -7.72 -15.34
C LYS A 70 29.79 -6.27 -15.88
N LEU A 71 30.93 -5.81 -16.40
CA LEU A 71 31.07 -4.45 -16.94
C LEU A 71 30.20 -4.22 -18.19
N TYR A 72 30.20 -5.17 -19.12
CA TYR A 72 29.35 -5.08 -20.32
C TYR A 72 27.87 -5.30 -20.00
N THR A 73 27.57 -6.19 -19.05
CA THR A 73 26.20 -6.38 -18.56
C THR A 73 25.63 -5.12 -17.91
N ASP A 74 26.43 -4.41 -17.09
CA ASP A 74 26.04 -3.12 -16.49
C ASP A 74 25.84 -2.03 -17.55
N PHE A 75 26.74 -1.95 -18.54
CA PHE A 75 26.59 -1.05 -19.67
C PHE A 75 25.27 -1.24 -20.41
N LEU A 76 24.88 -2.49 -20.71
CA LEU A 76 23.60 -2.79 -21.36
C LEU A 76 22.40 -2.42 -20.48
N LYS A 77 22.48 -2.65 -19.16
CA LYS A 77 21.40 -2.33 -18.21
C LYS A 77 21.20 -0.82 -18.02
N ARG A 78 22.28 -0.04 -17.98
CA ARG A 78 22.21 1.42 -17.72
C ARG A 78 21.97 2.25 -18.98
N LYS A 79 22.49 1.81 -20.13
CA LYS A 79 22.45 2.61 -21.36
C LYS A 79 21.02 2.79 -21.86
N THR A 80 20.49 4.00 -21.73
CA THR A 80 19.31 4.45 -22.47
C THR A 80 19.69 4.94 -23.87
N THR A 81 20.69 5.83 -23.93
CA THR A 81 21.22 6.43 -25.16
C THR A 81 22.72 6.66 -25.01
N VAL A 82 23.45 6.68 -26.14
CA VAL A 82 24.84 7.15 -26.14
C VAL A 82 24.84 8.67 -26.11
N LYS A 83 25.56 9.26 -25.16
CA LYS A 83 25.65 10.72 -25.01
C LYS A 83 26.82 11.29 -25.78
N ALA A 84 28.01 10.71 -25.57
CA ALA A 84 29.24 11.22 -26.14
C ALA A 84 30.36 10.17 -26.13
N TYR A 85 31.46 10.53 -26.78
CA TYR A 85 32.67 9.73 -26.87
C TYR A 85 33.84 10.56 -26.33
N TYR A 86 34.69 9.95 -25.49
CA TYR A 86 35.85 10.62 -24.93
C TYR A 86 37.04 10.51 -25.89
N ASP A 87 37.58 11.67 -26.28
CA ASP A 87 38.81 11.78 -27.04
C ASP A 87 39.98 12.05 -26.10
N ASP A 88 40.89 11.08 -26.00
CA ASP A 88 42.05 11.18 -25.14
C ASP A 88 43.11 12.17 -25.68
N THR A 89 43.11 12.46 -26.98
CA THR A 89 44.01 13.45 -27.58
C THR A 89 43.62 14.87 -27.16
N LYS A 90 42.32 15.19 -27.25
CA LYS A 90 41.79 16.50 -26.83
C LYS A 90 41.48 16.62 -25.34
N LYS A 91 41.47 15.50 -24.61
CA LYS A 91 41.00 15.42 -23.21
C LYS A 91 39.59 15.99 -23.04
N SER A 92 38.70 15.69 -23.99
CA SER A 92 37.34 16.23 -24.03
C SER A 92 36.35 15.25 -24.67
N TYR A 93 35.05 15.52 -24.53
CA TYR A 93 34.00 14.67 -25.10
C TYR A 93 33.46 15.26 -26.41
N ILE A 94 33.13 14.39 -27.36
CA ILE A 94 32.42 14.75 -28.59
C ILE A 94 31.02 14.13 -28.55
N GLU A 95 29.98 14.94 -28.73
CA GLU A 95 28.59 14.49 -28.66
C GLU A 95 28.26 13.43 -29.72
N PHE A 96 27.44 12.45 -29.33
CA PHE A 96 26.99 11.39 -30.21
C PHE A 96 26.25 11.93 -31.44
N ASP A 97 25.40 12.95 -31.27
CA ASP A 97 24.64 13.54 -32.38
C ASP A 97 25.56 14.22 -33.40
N THR A 98 26.63 14.87 -32.92
CA THR A 98 27.65 15.50 -33.78
C THR A 98 28.37 14.45 -34.63
N ILE A 99 28.79 13.35 -34.01
CA ILE A 99 29.42 12.20 -34.69
C ILE A 99 28.45 11.55 -35.67
N SER A 100 27.21 11.30 -35.24
CA SER A 100 26.21 10.61 -36.05
C SER A 100 25.84 11.42 -37.28
N LYS A 101 25.70 12.74 -37.14
CA LYS A 101 25.44 13.64 -38.26
C LYS A 101 26.58 13.62 -39.29
N GLU A 102 27.83 13.64 -38.85
CA GLU A 102 28.95 13.59 -39.79
C GLU A 102 29.12 12.20 -40.43
N ALA A 103 28.89 11.13 -39.66
CA ALA A 103 28.89 9.78 -40.21
C ALA A 103 27.82 9.62 -41.31
N LEU A 104 26.62 10.17 -41.09
CA LEU A 104 25.55 10.21 -42.10
C LEU A 104 25.97 11.03 -43.33
N ASN A 105 26.55 12.21 -43.15
CA ASN A 105 27.07 13.03 -44.25
C ASN A 105 28.11 12.27 -45.08
N CYS A 106 29.00 11.53 -44.43
CA CYS A 106 30.02 10.73 -45.11
C CYS A 106 29.38 9.62 -45.96
N VAL A 107 28.39 8.93 -45.41
CA VAL A 107 27.63 7.88 -46.12
C VAL A 107 26.90 8.46 -47.33
N GLU A 108 26.22 9.60 -47.18
CA GLU A 108 25.53 10.28 -48.29
C GLU A 108 26.48 10.69 -49.42
N LYS A 109 27.73 11.04 -49.08
CA LYS A 109 28.79 11.39 -50.02
C LYS A 109 29.58 10.19 -50.57
N GLY A 110 29.27 8.97 -50.12
CA GLY A 110 29.99 7.76 -50.51
C GLY A 110 31.44 7.68 -50.01
N ILE A 111 31.76 8.39 -48.92
CA ILE A 111 33.10 8.38 -48.29
C ILE A 111 33.07 7.61 -46.97
N SER A 112 34.19 6.98 -46.63
CA SER A 112 34.34 6.25 -45.37
C SER A 112 34.47 7.21 -44.19
N PHE A 113 33.62 7.07 -43.18
CA PHE A 113 33.74 7.78 -41.92
C PHE A 113 34.81 7.13 -41.02
N ASN A 114 35.72 7.93 -40.48
CA ASN A 114 36.69 7.50 -39.47
C ASN A 114 36.41 8.27 -38.16
N LEU A 115 35.98 7.55 -37.12
CA LEU A 115 35.63 8.13 -35.83
C LEU A 115 36.80 8.88 -35.20
N ASN A 116 37.98 8.26 -35.14
CA ASN A 116 39.16 8.85 -34.50
C ASN A 116 39.60 10.13 -35.22
N SER A 117 39.75 10.06 -36.56
CA SER A 117 40.15 11.23 -37.35
C SER A 117 39.16 12.39 -37.21
N PHE A 118 37.86 12.08 -37.09
CA PHE A 118 36.84 13.08 -36.85
C PHE A 118 36.93 13.66 -35.44
N THR A 119 37.00 12.84 -34.40
CA THR A 119 37.03 13.33 -33.01
C THR A 119 38.27 14.15 -32.72
N GLU A 120 39.43 13.79 -33.30
CA GLU A 120 40.71 14.47 -33.10
C GLU A 120 40.84 15.80 -33.86
N SER A 121 40.08 15.98 -34.95
CA SER A 121 40.14 17.20 -35.76
C SER A 121 39.90 18.45 -34.91
N ALA A 122 40.82 19.42 -34.93
CA ALA A 122 40.70 20.67 -34.15
C ALA A 122 39.38 21.42 -34.38
N ASN A 123 38.72 21.20 -35.51
CA ASN A 123 37.45 21.83 -35.88
C ASN A 123 36.22 21.11 -35.33
N THR A 124 36.37 19.92 -34.76
CA THR A 124 35.25 19.15 -34.21
C THR A 124 34.85 19.70 -32.84
N PRO A 125 33.59 20.16 -32.68
CA PRO A 125 33.11 20.74 -31.43
C PRO A 125 33.23 19.75 -30.26
N ALA A 126 33.82 20.21 -29.17
CA ALA A 126 33.97 19.46 -27.94
C ALA A 126 33.07 20.00 -26.83
N ILE A 127 32.65 19.13 -25.94
CA ILE A 127 31.83 19.43 -24.77
C ILE A 127 32.51 18.96 -23.48
N LYS A 128 32.11 19.55 -22.36
CA LYS A 128 32.47 19.09 -21.02
C LYS A 128 31.33 18.28 -20.45
N LEU A 129 31.65 17.11 -19.88
CA LEU A 129 30.69 16.27 -19.17
C LEU A 129 31.21 15.97 -17.77
N THR A 130 30.30 15.95 -16.81
CA THR A 130 30.52 15.30 -15.51
C THR A 130 30.03 13.87 -15.64
N THR A 131 30.93 12.90 -15.49
CA THR A 131 30.64 11.48 -15.67
C THR A 131 30.87 10.69 -14.38
N ASN A 132 30.14 9.59 -14.24
CA ASN A 132 30.43 8.56 -13.25
C ASN A 132 31.25 7.47 -13.94
N THR A 133 32.50 7.31 -13.57
CA THR A 133 33.40 6.32 -14.19
C THR A 133 33.03 4.92 -13.71
N VAL A 134 32.77 4.00 -14.63
CA VAL A 134 32.45 2.60 -14.32
C VAL A 134 33.63 1.71 -14.69
N SER A 135 34.08 0.88 -13.75
CA SER A 135 35.18 -0.06 -13.94
C SER A 135 34.95 -1.35 -13.16
N THR A 136 35.97 -2.22 -13.09
CA THR A 136 35.95 -3.41 -12.24
C THR A 136 37.21 -3.48 -11.38
N ASP A 137 37.11 -4.07 -10.19
CA ASP A 137 38.27 -4.45 -9.38
C ASP A 137 38.94 -5.73 -9.90
N SER A 138 40.03 -6.16 -9.25
CA SER A 138 40.77 -7.39 -9.59
C SER A 138 39.96 -8.68 -9.39
N SER A 139 38.84 -8.62 -8.69
CA SER A 139 37.91 -9.74 -8.47
C SER A 139 36.71 -9.70 -9.44
N GLY A 140 36.67 -8.74 -10.36
CA GLY A 140 35.58 -8.55 -11.31
C GLY A 140 34.35 -7.84 -10.74
N ASN A 141 34.41 -7.28 -9.53
CA ASN A 141 33.30 -6.50 -8.98
C ASN A 141 33.24 -5.14 -9.65
N LEU A 142 32.04 -4.68 -9.98
CA LEU A 142 31.82 -3.36 -10.56
C LEU A 142 32.23 -2.25 -9.58
N LEU A 143 32.84 -1.20 -10.10
CA LEU A 143 33.18 0.02 -9.37
C LEU A 143 32.50 1.21 -10.05
N ILE A 144 31.89 2.12 -9.30
CA ILE A 144 31.46 3.44 -9.78
C ILE A 144 32.27 4.51 -9.04
N ASN A 145 33.00 5.35 -9.78
CA ASN A 145 33.96 6.31 -9.24
C ASN A 145 34.94 5.67 -8.24
N GLY A 146 35.36 4.43 -8.53
CA GLY A 146 36.27 3.66 -7.68
C GLY A 146 35.62 2.99 -6.46
N GLN A 147 34.30 3.06 -6.29
CA GLN A 147 33.58 2.43 -5.18
C GLN A 147 32.85 1.16 -5.62
N THR A 148 33.01 0.05 -4.90
CA THR A 148 32.38 -1.23 -5.23
C THR A 148 30.85 -1.13 -5.23
N VAL A 149 30.26 -1.54 -6.36
CA VAL A 149 28.81 -1.71 -6.52
C VAL A 149 28.47 -3.12 -6.05
N SER A 150 28.00 -3.20 -4.81
CA SER A 150 27.43 -4.42 -4.25
C SER A 150 26.07 -4.71 -4.90
N GLU A 151 25.75 -5.99 -5.13
CA GLU A 151 24.39 -6.37 -5.50
C GLU A 151 23.41 -5.95 -4.38
N LYS A 152 22.16 -5.63 -4.72
CA LYS A 152 21.14 -5.33 -3.71
C LYS A 152 21.00 -6.50 -2.72
N PRO A 153 20.76 -6.24 -1.42
CA PRO A 153 20.34 -7.30 -0.52
C PRO A 153 18.98 -7.84 -0.95
N THR A 154 18.74 -9.13 -0.72
CA THR A 154 17.46 -9.80 -0.98
C THR A 154 17.09 -10.70 0.19
N VAL A 155 15.81 -11.00 0.34
CA VAL A 155 15.33 -11.97 1.34
C VAL A 155 15.55 -13.37 0.79
N LYS A 156 16.34 -14.17 1.51
CA LYS A 156 16.62 -15.58 1.19
C LYS A 156 15.52 -16.50 1.69
N SER A 157 15.00 -16.26 2.88
CA SER A 157 13.90 -17.04 3.45
C SER A 157 13.19 -16.29 4.57
N VAL A 158 11.91 -16.57 4.74
CA VAL A 158 11.15 -16.19 5.94
C VAL A 158 10.55 -17.45 6.53
N LYS A 159 10.66 -17.62 7.85
CA LYS A 159 10.12 -18.77 8.58
C LYS A 159 9.46 -18.31 9.86
N VAL A 160 8.23 -18.73 10.09
CA VAL A 160 7.63 -18.56 11.41
C VAL A 160 8.17 -19.64 12.36
N ILE A 161 8.70 -19.20 13.51
CA ILE A 161 9.37 -20.06 14.48
C ILE A 161 8.39 -20.54 15.55
N ASP A 162 7.54 -19.65 16.02
CA ASP A 162 6.45 -19.87 16.96
C ASP A 162 5.39 -18.77 16.78
N ASN A 163 4.31 -18.81 17.56
CA ASN A 163 3.24 -17.82 17.47
C ASN A 163 3.65 -16.38 17.88
N LYS A 164 4.91 -16.13 18.26
CA LYS A 164 5.44 -14.81 18.63
C LYS A 164 6.68 -14.40 17.82
N THR A 165 7.18 -15.26 16.94
CA THR A 165 8.50 -15.09 16.33
C THR A 165 8.49 -15.45 14.86
N ILE A 166 8.87 -14.50 14.02
CA ILE A 166 9.12 -14.71 12.59
C ILE A 166 10.61 -14.45 12.32
N ARG A 167 11.32 -15.39 11.71
CA ARG A 167 12.72 -15.26 11.32
C ARG A 167 12.84 -14.89 9.86
N VAL A 168 13.61 -13.84 9.59
CA VAL A 168 13.97 -13.38 8.25
C VAL A 168 15.47 -13.59 8.04
N CYS A 169 15.82 -14.29 6.95
CA CYS A 169 17.20 -14.45 6.51
C CYS A 169 17.40 -13.72 5.19
N PHE A 170 18.39 -12.84 5.12
CA PHE A 170 18.84 -12.15 3.92
C PHE A 170 19.94 -12.96 3.20
N ASN A 171 20.21 -12.65 1.94
CA ASN A 171 21.28 -13.28 1.18
C ASN A 171 22.70 -12.79 1.56
N LYS A 172 22.79 -11.71 2.33
CA LYS A 172 24.03 -11.09 2.82
C LYS A 172 23.74 -10.29 4.09
N LYS A 173 24.81 -9.82 4.74
CA LYS A 173 24.67 -8.90 5.89
C LYS A 173 24.01 -7.59 5.46
N VAL A 174 23.08 -7.12 6.28
CA VAL A 174 22.37 -5.86 6.10
C VAL A 174 22.67 -4.91 7.25
N ASP A 175 22.44 -3.62 7.05
CA ASP A 175 22.62 -2.62 8.09
C ASP A 175 21.61 -2.84 9.23
N TYR A 176 22.10 -2.93 10.45
CA TYR A 176 21.30 -3.17 11.65
C TYR A 176 20.18 -2.15 11.80
N ASN A 177 20.45 -0.85 11.62
CA ASN A 177 19.45 0.19 11.88
C ASN A 177 18.26 0.09 10.92
N TYR A 178 18.51 -0.30 9.67
CA TYR A 178 17.46 -0.51 8.68
C TYR A 178 16.74 -1.84 8.88
N ALA A 179 17.48 -2.89 9.24
CA ALA A 179 16.91 -4.21 9.55
C ALA A 179 16.06 -4.22 10.81
N THR A 180 16.36 -3.39 11.82
CA THR A 180 15.60 -3.33 13.07
C THR A 180 14.54 -2.24 13.11
N ASN A 181 14.44 -1.40 12.07
CA ASN A 181 13.41 -0.38 12.00
C ASN A 181 12.05 -1.00 11.65
N VAL A 182 11.11 -1.00 12.60
CA VAL A 182 9.76 -1.57 12.43
C VAL A 182 9.03 -0.98 11.22
N THR A 183 9.26 0.29 10.85
CA THR A 183 8.56 0.93 9.72
C THR A 183 8.94 0.35 8.35
N ASN A 184 9.97 -0.47 8.29
CA ASN A 184 10.38 -1.23 7.11
C ASN A 184 9.64 -2.56 6.96
N TYR A 185 8.78 -2.91 7.92
CA TYR A 185 8.00 -4.15 7.94
C TYR A 185 6.51 -3.83 8.01
N GLN A 186 5.73 -4.61 7.26
CA GLN A 186 4.27 -4.61 7.36
C GLN A 186 3.81 -6.04 7.57
N LEU A 187 3.03 -6.28 8.62
CA LEU A 187 2.44 -7.59 8.90
C LEU A 187 0.93 -7.49 8.79
N LEU A 188 0.37 -8.26 7.86
CA LEU A 188 -1.06 -8.25 7.55
C LEU A 188 -1.68 -9.60 7.88
N ASN A 189 -2.79 -9.61 8.62
CA ASN A 189 -3.57 -10.82 8.85
C ASN A 189 -4.35 -11.20 7.60
N SER A 190 -3.94 -12.28 6.92
CA SER A 190 -4.46 -12.64 5.61
C SER A 190 -5.73 -13.51 5.64
N GLU A 191 -6.18 -13.92 6.83
CA GLU A 191 -7.52 -14.52 6.98
C GLU A 191 -8.63 -13.46 7.06
N ASP A 192 -8.33 -12.26 7.57
CA ASP A 192 -9.26 -11.14 7.46
C ASP A 192 -9.36 -10.73 5.99
N THR A 193 -10.58 -10.60 5.43
CA THR A 193 -10.83 -10.47 3.98
C THR A 193 -10.08 -9.30 3.29
N ASN A 194 -9.60 -8.30 4.05
CA ASN A 194 -8.86 -7.12 3.53
C ASN A 194 -7.43 -7.04 4.08
N LYS A 195 -6.88 -8.15 4.59
CA LYS A 195 -5.50 -8.21 5.09
C LYS A 195 -5.23 -7.20 6.21
N LEU A 196 -5.93 -7.33 7.35
CA LEU A 196 -5.86 -6.37 8.46
C LEU A 196 -4.41 -6.08 8.87
N ASP A 197 -4.02 -4.80 8.92
CA ASP A 197 -2.66 -4.43 9.32
C ASP A 197 -2.48 -4.53 10.83
N ILE A 198 -1.66 -5.51 11.23
CA ILE A 198 -1.30 -5.81 12.61
C ILE A 198 0.18 -5.51 12.89
N SER A 199 0.81 -4.63 12.12
CA SER A 199 2.22 -4.26 12.30
C SER A 199 2.49 -3.64 13.67
N ASN A 200 1.46 -3.04 14.30
CA ASN A 200 1.52 -2.56 15.69
C ASN A 200 1.66 -3.69 16.73
N HIS A 201 1.42 -4.96 16.35
CA HIS A 201 1.68 -6.13 17.20
C HIS A 201 3.19 -6.45 17.29
N ILE A 202 4.01 -5.95 16.36
CA ILE A 202 5.47 -6.10 16.42
C ILE A 202 6.00 -5.36 17.65
N SER A 203 6.66 -6.10 18.55
CA SER A 203 7.35 -5.54 19.71
C SER A 203 8.73 -5.00 19.33
N GLY A 204 9.37 -5.61 18.34
CA GLY A 204 10.62 -5.18 17.74
C GLY A 204 11.21 -6.22 16.80
N ILE A 205 12.29 -5.84 16.13
CA ILE A 205 13.08 -6.73 15.27
C ILE A 205 14.51 -6.74 15.81
N TYR A 206 15.08 -7.92 15.94
CA TYR A 206 16.33 -8.11 16.65
C TYR A 206 17.26 -9.09 15.94
N ASN A 207 18.54 -9.02 16.25
CA ASN A 207 19.49 -10.03 15.81
C ASN A 207 19.06 -11.40 16.36
N SER A 208 18.96 -12.39 15.46
CA SER A 208 18.43 -13.72 15.77
C SER A 208 19.27 -14.56 16.73
N GLN A 209 20.55 -14.19 16.94
CA GLN A 209 21.44 -14.87 17.89
C GLN A 209 21.28 -14.32 19.31
N ASN A 210 21.13 -12.99 19.44
CA ASN A 210 20.99 -12.31 20.72
C ASN A 210 20.26 -10.97 20.52
N GLN A 211 19.19 -10.76 21.29
CA GLN A 211 18.37 -9.55 21.22
C GLN A 211 19.14 -8.25 21.50
N SER A 212 20.21 -8.32 22.31
CA SER A 212 21.05 -7.15 22.63
C SER A 212 22.19 -6.91 21.64
N ASP A 213 22.36 -7.78 20.65
CA ASP A 213 23.42 -7.63 19.63
C ASP A 213 23.01 -6.64 18.54
N THR A 214 23.76 -5.55 18.43
CA THR A 214 23.55 -4.46 17.48
C THR A 214 24.44 -4.55 16.24
N GLN A 215 25.16 -5.66 16.06
CA GLN A 215 26.01 -5.87 14.89
C GLN A 215 25.18 -6.19 13.63
N ASN A 216 25.74 -5.80 12.48
CA ASN A 216 25.19 -6.16 11.17
C ASN A 216 25.25 -7.67 10.97
N THR A 217 24.10 -8.26 10.66
CA THR A 217 23.95 -9.69 10.41
C THR A 217 23.06 -9.91 9.18
N ASP A 218 22.90 -11.16 8.78
CA ASP A 218 21.99 -11.56 7.70
C ASP A 218 20.68 -12.16 8.23
N THR A 219 20.54 -12.36 9.55
CA THR A 219 19.40 -13.08 10.13
C THR A 219 18.81 -12.35 11.33
N TYR A 220 17.54 -11.98 11.23
CA TYR A 220 16.80 -11.22 12.24
C TYR A 220 15.49 -11.91 12.62
N ASP A 221 15.10 -11.77 13.88
CA ASP A 221 13.82 -12.23 14.41
C ASP A 221 12.90 -11.03 14.64
N ILE A 222 11.75 -11.04 13.99
CA ILE A 222 10.60 -10.18 14.27
C ILE A 222 9.88 -10.79 15.48
N LYS A 223 9.75 -10.03 16.56
CA LYS A 223 9.05 -10.45 17.77
C LYS A 223 7.71 -9.75 17.87
N LEU A 224 6.69 -10.49 18.29
CA LEU A 224 5.34 -9.97 18.54
C LEU A 224 5.09 -9.77 20.03
N LYS A 225 4.10 -8.94 20.34
CA LYS A 225 3.56 -8.74 21.69
C LYS A 225 2.61 -9.88 22.05
N ASP A 226 2.53 -10.20 23.33
CA ASP A 226 1.65 -11.27 23.83
C ASP A 226 0.17 -10.87 23.81
N CYS A 227 -0.11 -9.60 24.09
CA CYS A 227 -1.46 -9.04 24.15
C CYS A 227 -1.44 -7.55 23.81
N ASN A 228 -2.61 -6.98 23.58
CA ASN A 228 -2.77 -5.54 23.44
C ASN A 228 -2.31 -4.83 24.73
N PRO A 229 -1.38 -3.85 24.65
CA PRO A 229 -0.95 -3.05 25.80
C PRO A 229 -2.09 -2.33 26.54
N TYR A 230 -3.19 -2.03 25.84
CA TYR A 230 -4.37 -1.34 26.36
C TYR A 230 -5.49 -2.30 26.76
N ASN A 231 -5.48 -3.55 26.26
CA ASN A 231 -6.45 -4.60 26.57
C ASN A 231 -5.77 -5.97 26.67
N LYS A 232 -5.39 -6.37 27.89
CA LYS A 232 -4.67 -7.64 28.11
C LYS A 232 -5.45 -8.91 27.73
N ASN A 233 -6.75 -8.81 27.48
CA ASN A 233 -7.56 -9.94 27.03
C ASN A 233 -7.50 -10.14 25.51
N GLU A 234 -6.99 -9.17 24.77
CA GLU A 234 -6.80 -9.27 23.33
C GLU A 234 -5.45 -9.92 23.03
N ASP A 235 -5.50 -11.05 22.35
CA ASP A 235 -4.32 -11.80 21.93
C ASP A 235 -3.68 -11.13 20.69
N TRP A 236 -2.40 -10.76 20.78
CA TRP A 236 -1.63 -10.13 19.70
C TRP A 236 -0.57 -11.06 19.07
N LYS A 237 -0.59 -12.34 19.44
CA LYS A 237 0.22 -13.39 18.80
C LYS A 237 -0.34 -13.74 17.42
N LEU A 238 0.39 -14.57 16.67
CA LEU A 238 -0.11 -15.22 15.45
C LEU A 238 -1.11 -16.32 15.84
N SER A 239 -2.41 -16.01 15.83
CA SER A 239 -3.50 -16.93 16.16
C SER A 239 -4.28 -17.44 14.95
N ASP A 240 -4.11 -16.82 13.79
CA ASP A 240 -4.80 -17.17 12.54
C ASP A 240 -3.87 -17.97 11.62
N SER A 241 -4.44 -18.65 10.62
CA SER A 241 -3.66 -19.60 9.82
C SER A 241 -2.67 -18.94 8.86
N LYS A 242 -2.96 -17.71 8.41
CA LYS A 242 -2.20 -17.04 7.34
C LYS A 242 -1.95 -15.57 7.59
N TYR A 243 -0.72 -15.15 7.32
CA TYR A 243 -0.29 -13.75 7.37
C TYR A 243 0.49 -13.37 6.11
N THR A 244 0.51 -12.08 5.77
CA THR A 244 1.36 -11.54 4.71
C THR A 244 2.40 -10.63 5.35
N LEU A 245 3.68 -10.87 5.06
CA LEU A 245 4.78 -10.02 5.50
C LEU A 245 5.35 -9.26 4.30
N VAL A 246 5.38 -7.92 4.40
CA VAL A 246 6.06 -7.02 3.48
C VAL A 246 7.32 -6.47 4.14
N ILE A 247 8.44 -6.50 3.42
CA ILE A 247 9.74 -5.99 3.87
C ILE A 247 10.25 -5.01 2.82
N LYS A 248 10.62 -3.79 3.22
CA LYS A 248 11.10 -2.72 2.33
C LYS A 248 12.31 -1.99 2.90
N ASN A 249 13.00 -1.22 2.06
CA ASN A 249 14.03 -0.26 2.46
C ASN A 249 15.20 -0.84 3.29
N ILE A 250 15.46 -2.14 3.24
CA ILE A 250 16.63 -2.73 3.90
C ILE A 250 17.86 -2.44 3.05
N ILE A 251 18.91 -1.91 3.66
CA ILE A 251 20.17 -1.59 2.96
C ILE A 251 21.27 -2.58 3.32
N ASP A 252 22.20 -2.77 2.40
CA ASP A 252 23.43 -3.52 2.67
C ASP A 252 24.45 -2.69 3.47
N THR A 253 25.53 -3.36 3.88
CA THR A 253 26.63 -2.73 4.65
C THR A 253 27.72 -2.13 3.75
N SER A 254 27.45 -1.89 2.46
CA SER A 254 28.45 -1.39 1.53
C SER A 254 28.63 0.13 1.65
N THR A 255 29.76 0.66 1.17
CA THR A 255 30.05 2.11 1.22
C THR A 255 29.14 2.93 0.31
N VAL A 256 28.62 2.32 -0.75
CA VAL A 256 27.57 2.87 -1.62
C VAL A 256 26.30 2.07 -1.37
N HIS A 257 25.51 2.50 -0.40
CA HIS A 257 24.34 1.78 0.09
C HIS A 257 23.39 1.37 -1.04
N ASN A 258 23.05 0.09 -1.08
CA ASN A 258 22.02 -0.44 -1.97
C ASN A 258 20.82 -0.90 -1.16
N ALA A 259 19.65 -0.33 -1.43
CA ALA A 259 18.39 -0.78 -0.85
C ALA A 259 17.85 -2.00 -1.61
N MET A 260 17.30 -2.97 -0.88
CA MET A 260 16.53 -4.08 -1.45
C MET A 260 15.28 -3.55 -2.17
N ASP A 261 14.84 -4.31 -3.17
CA ASP A 261 13.49 -4.16 -3.70
C ASP A 261 12.48 -4.67 -2.66
N THR A 262 11.24 -4.15 -2.68
CA THR A 262 10.18 -4.61 -1.77
C THR A 262 9.96 -6.12 -1.91
N TYR A 263 9.97 -6.83 -0.80
CA TYR A 263 9.70 -8.26 -0.73
C TYR A 263 8.37 -8.52 -0.03
N THR A 264 7.55 -9.40 -0.59
CA THR A 264 6.26 -9.79 -0.02
C THR A 264 6.16 -11.32 0.00
N CYS A 265 5.73 -11.90 1.12
CA CYS A 265 5.48 -13.33 1.24
C CYS A 265 4.28 -13.63 2.13
N VAL A 266 3.68 -14.81 1.93
CA VAL A 266 2.64 -15.37 2.81
C VAL A 266 3.31 -16.31 3.82
N LEU A 267 2.88 -16.22 5.06
CA LEU A 267 3.32 -17.02 6.19
C LEU A 267 2.19 -17.95 6.60
N ASP A 268 2.49 -19.24 6.72
CA ASP A 268 1.58 -20.22 7.34
C ASP A 268 1.88 -20.27 8.85
N ALA A 269 0.85 -20.04 9.67
CA ALA A 269 0.97 -19.81 11.10
C ALA A 269 0.25 -20.86 11.98
N ASN A 270 0.16 -22.10 11.50
CA ASN A 270 -0.58 -23.19 12.14
C ASN A 270 0.22 -23.86 13.29
N PHE A 271 0.34 -23.19 14.44
CA PHE A 271 1.22 -23.65 15.53
C PHE A 271 0.54 -24.37 16.70
N SER A 272 -0.77 -24.30 16.84
CA SER A 272 -1.43 -24.77 18.06
C SER A 272 -2.71 -25.53 17.80
N ALA A 273 -2.91 -26.59 18.58
CA ALA A 273 -4.22 -27.17 18.75
C ALA A 273 -5.23 -26.08 19.17
N PRO A 274 -6.41 -25.98 18.52
CA PRO A 274 -7.41 -24.99 18.87
C PRO A 274 -7.91 -25.20 20.31
N SER A 275 -8.48 -24.18 20.92
CA SER A 275 -9.07 -24.26 22.26
C SER A 275 -10.42 -23.57 22.33
N VAL A 276 -11.24 -23.96 23.30
CA VAL A 276 -12.45 -23.20 23.63
C VAL A 276 -12.06 -22.03 24.53
N THR A 277 -12.36 -20.81 24.08
CA THR A 277 -12.02 -19.58 24.81
C THR A 277 -13.15 -19.12 25.72
N GLY A 278 -14.39 -19.54 25.47
CA GLY A 278 -15.52 -19.24 26.34
C GLY A 278 -16.83 -19.92 25.92
N MET A 279 -17.75 -20.01 26.88
CA MET A 279 -19.13 -20.49 26.69
C MET A 279 -20.07 -19.54 27.39
N TYR A 280 -20.96 -18.91 26.63
CA TYR A 280 -21.80 -17.83 27.14
C TYR A 280 -23.26 -18.06 26.82
N LYS A 281 -24.14 -17.74 27.77
CA LYS A 281 -25.58 -17.64 27.50
C LYS A 281 -25.83 -16.44 26.61
N ASN A 282 -26.70 -16.58 25.61
CA ASN A 282 -27.21 -15.43 24.89
C ASN A 282 -28.23 -14.69 25.76
N ILE A 283 -28.06 -13.37 25.93
CA ILE A 283 -28.86 -12.52 26.81
C ILE A 283 -29.80 -11.58 26.06
N SER A 284 -29.99 -11.76 24.74
CA SER A 284 -30.91 -10.94 23.93
C SER A 284 -32.35 -11.01 24.46
N SER A 285 -32.72 -12.07 25.19
CA SER A 285 -33.96 -12.15 25.97
C SER A 285 -33.77 -12.95 27.26
N SER A 286 -34.59 -12.68 28.27
CA SER A 286 -34.57 -13.41 29.55
C SER A 286 -34.96 -14.88 29.43
N THR A 287 -35.58 -15.27 28.31
CA THR A 287 -36.01 -16.64 28.00
C THR A 287 -35.13 -17.30 26.93
N SER A 288 -33.99 -16.69 26.60
CA SER A 288 -33.08 -17.22 25.59
C SER A 288 -32.48 -18.55 26.06
N ASN A 289 -32.70 -19.59 25.25
CA ASN A 289 -32.18 -20.93 25.45
C ASN A 289 -31.00 -21.21 24.51
N LYS A 290 -30.17 -20.18 24.24
CA LYS A 290 -29.04 -20.28 23.32
C LYS A 290 -27.71 -20.13 24.05
N ILE A 291 -26.72 -20.93 23.68
CA ILE A 291 -25.35 -20.86 24.17
C ILE A 291 -24.44 -20.53 22.99
N ILE A 292 -23.52 -19.58 23.16
CA ILE A 292 -22.44 -19.29 22.22
C ILE A 292 -21.16 -19.90 22.74
N VAL A 293 -20.50 -20.72 21.92
CA VAL A 293 -19.18 -21.30 22.19
C VAL A 293 -18.16 -20.60 21.31
N TYR A 294 -17.11 -20.02 21.90
CA TYR A 294 -16.01 -19.39 21.16
C TYR A 294 -14.78 -20.28 21.12
N PHE A 295 -14.07 -20.24 20.01
CA PHE A 295 -12.82 -20.94 19.75
C PHE A 295 -11.66 -19.95 19.60
N SER A 296 -10.43 -20.43 19.77
CA SER A 296 -9.22 -19.58 19.65
C SER A 296 -8.87 -19.19 18.22
N GLU A 297 -9.42 -19.90 17.24
CA GLU A 297 -9.13 -19.76 15.81
C GLU A 297 -10.31 -20.28 14.97
N ALA A 298 -10.23 -20.12 13.65
CA ALA A 298 -11.27 -20.60 12.74
C ALA A 298 -11.29 -22.13 12.72
N MET A 299 -12.48 -22.69 12.94
CA MET A 299 -12.68 -24.13 13.01
C MET A 299 -13.10 -24.71 11.66
N ASN A 300 -12.84 -26.01 11.46
CA ASN A 300 -13.39 -26.75 10.33
C ASN A 300 -14.91 -26.84 10.44
N VAL A 301 -15.60 -26.32 9.42
CA VAL A 301 -17.06 -26.18 9.35
C VAL A 301 -17.81 -27.50 9.54
N ASP A 302 -17.27 -28.62 9.06
CA ASP A 302 -17.93 -29.92 9.19
C ASP A 302 -17.87 -30.44 10.63
N THR A 303 -16.72 -30.24 11.29
CA THR A 303 -16.53 -30.72 12.66
C THR A 303 -17.24 -29.85 13.69
N ILE A 304 -17.29 -28.53 13.50
CA ILE A 304 -18.01 -27.60 14.38
C ILE A 304 -19.55 -27.71 14.21
N ALA A 305 -20.05 -28.07 13.03
CA ALA A 305 -21.48 -28.33 12.81
C ALA A 305 -21.95 -29.69 13.34
N ASN A 306 -21.03 -30.63 13.56
CA ASN A 306 -21.37 -32.00 13.92
C ASN A 306 -21.92 -32.08 15.35
N ARG A 307 -23.23 -32.31 15.50
CA ARG A 307 -23.91 -32.47 16.79
C ARG A 307 -23.22 -33.46 17.73
N ASN A 308 -22.66 -34.55 17.22
CA ASN A 308 -22.06 -35.59 18.06
C ASN A 308 -20.80 -35.10 18.79
N ASN A 309 -20.22 -33.98 18.35
CA ASN A 309 -19.10 -33.32 18.99
C ASN A 309 -19.51 -32.51 20.23
N TYR A 310 -20.81 -32.38 20.51
CA TYR A 310 -21.37 -31.60 21.60
C TYR A 310 -22.23 -32.47 22.52
N LYS A 311 -22.05 -32.27 23.83
CA LYS A 311 -22.90 -32.81 24.89
C LYS A 311 -23.20 -31.69 25.89
N PHE A 312 -24.27 -31.82 26.64
CA PHE A 312 -24.59 -30.87 27.71
C PHE A 312 -24.49 -31.54 29.08
N VAL A 313 -24.20 -30.73 30.09
CA VAL A 313 -24.26 -31.13 31.50
C VAL A 313 -25.59 -30.65 32.06
N ASP A 314 -26.40 -31.57 32.59
CA ASP A 314 -27.71 -31.24 33.14
C ASP A 314 -27.63 -30.68 34.58
N GLY A 315 -28.75 -30.18 35.11
CA GLY A 315 -28.82 -29.64 36.48
C GLY A 315 -28.51 -30.66 37.59
N LEU A 316 -28.52 -31.96 37.28
CA LEU A 316 -28.11 -33.06 38.17
C LEU A 316 -26.62 -33.41 38.03
N GLY A 317 -25.91 -32.82 37.06
CA GLY A 317 -24.51 -33.05 36.76
C GLY A 317 -24.23 -34.17 35.75
N ASN A 318 -25.27 -34.77 35.15
CA ASN A 318 -25.11 -35.83 34.15
C ASN A 318 -24.70 -35.24 32.79
N VAL A 319 -23.84 -35.96 32.06
CA VAL A 319 -23.44 -35.59 30.70
C VAL A 319 -24.36 -36.30 29.71
N ASN A 320 -25.13 -35.53 28.95
CA ASN A 320 -26.15 -36.01 28.03
C ASN A 320 -25.86 -35.56 26.60
N PRO A 321 -26.22 -36.34 25.57
CA PRO A 321 -26.22 -35.85 24.18
C PRO A 321 -27.14 -34.63 24.05
N LEU A 322 -26.86 -33.74 23.09
CA LEU A 322 -27.79 -32.65 22.80
C LEU A 322 -29.19 -33.21 22.43
N PRO A 323 -30.28 -32.56 22.87
CA PRO A 323 -31.61 -33.00 22.49
C PRO A 323 -31.79 -32.93 20.97
N GLU A 324 -32.62 -33.82 20.41
CA GLU A 324 -32.77 -33.97 18.95
C GLU A 324 -33.20 -32.68 18.24
N ALA A 325 -33.99 -31.85 18.91
CA ALA A 325 -34.47 -30.56 18.40
C ALA A 325 -33.52 -29.38 18.67
N ALA A 326 -32.32 -29.58 19.25
CA ALA A 326 -31.35 -28.50 19.44
C ALA A 326 -30.59 -28.19 18.14
N ASN A 327 -30.49 -26.93 17.74
CA ASN A 327 -29.77 -26.55 16.52
C ASN A 327 -28.34 -26.08 16.82
N ILE A 328 -27.42 -26.34 15.90
CA ILE A 328 -26.07 -25.77 15.91
C ILE A 328 -25.94 -24.89 14.68
N ILE A 329 -25.67 -23.61 14.91
CA ILE A 329 -25.45 -22.60 13.87
C ILE A 329 -24.00 -22.13 14.01
N ILE A 330 -23.23 -22.24 12.94
CA ILE A 330 -21.83 -21.81 12.91
C ILE A 330 -21.80 -20.29 12.76
N GLY A 331 -20.93 -19.63 13.50
CA GLY A 331 -20.61 -18.23 13.24
C GLY A 331 -20.00 -18.05 11.85
N LYS A 332 -20.19 -16.89 11.23
CA LYS A 332 -19.68 -16.58 9.88
C LYS A 332 -18.17 -16.75 9.75
N THR A 333 -17.43 -16.44 10.82
CA THR A 333 -15.97 -16.56 10.87
C THR A 333 -15.49 -17.97 11.22
N SER A 334 -16.40 -18.91 11.48
CA SER A 334 -16.11 -20.24 12.02
C SER A 334 -15.33 -20.23 13.35
N LYS A 335 -15.25 -19.08 14.03
CA LYS A 335 -14.63 -18.92 15.37
C LYS A 335 -15.64 -19.10 16.51
N SER A 336 -16.92 -19.31 16.20
CA SER A 336 -17.96 -19.57 17.19
C SER A 336 -19.02 -20.55 16.70
N ALA A 337 -19.77 -21.12 17.66
CA ALA A 337 -20.95 -21.92 17.40
C ALA A 337 -22.08 -21.53 18.37
N ARG A 338 -23.27 -21.25 17.82
CA ARG A 338 -24.51 -21.01 18.55
C ARG A 338 -25.30 -22.31 18.66
N ILE A 339 -25.50 -22.78 19.88
CA ILE A 339 -26.29 -23.97 20.21
C ILE A 339 -27.64 -23.51 20.76
N GLU A 340 -28.71 -23.76 20.03
CA GLU A 340 -30.08 -23.38 20.41
C GLU A 340 -30.82 -24.58 20.98
N PHE A 341 -31.19 -24.54 22.25
CA PHE A 341 -31.96 -25.59 22.90
C PHE A 341 -33.48 -25.37 22.70
N PRO A 342 -34.29 -26.44 22.73
CA PRO A 342 -35.74 -26.32 22.75
C PRO A 342 -36.25 -25.47 23.93
N SER A 343 -37.41 -24.84 23.77
CA SER A 343 -38.00 -23.95 24.78
C SER A 343 -38.21 -24.59 26.17
N SER A 344 -38.28 -25.92 26.24
CA SER A 344 -38.44 -26.64 27.51
C SER A 344 -37.17 -26.78 28.35
N TYR A 345 -36.02 -26.42 27.79
CA TYR A 345 -34.74 -26.39 28.51
C TYR A 345 -34.51 -25.00 29.10
N HIS A 346 -33.67 -24.93 30.12
CA HIS A 346 -33.32 -23.68 30.77
C HIS A 346 -31.80 -23.59 30.95
N ILE A 347 -31.20 -22.50 30.49
CA ILE A 347 -29.75 -22.29 30.64
C ILE A 347 -29.47 -21.62 31.98
N ALA A 348 -28.81 -22.38 32.85
CA ALA A 348 -28.28 -21.91 34.11
C ALA A 348 -26.87 -21.36 33.93
N THR A 349 -26.56 -20.29 34.66
CA THR A 349 -25.27 -19.59 34.62
C THR A 349 -24.77 -19.39 36.05
N ASN A 350 -23.68 -18.66 36.23
CA ASN A 350 -23.24 -18.22 37.55
C ASN A 350 -24.24 -17.28 38.25
N THR A 351 -25.16 -16.64 37.50
CA THR A 351 -26.18 -15.73 38.03
C THR A 351 -27.60 -16.29 37.94
N THR A 352 -27.86 -17.20 36.98
CA THR A 352 -29.14 -17.89 36.83
C THR A 352 -29.11 -19.22 37.58
N GLN A 353 -30.01 -19.42 38.56
CA GLN A 353 -29.98 -20.61 39.41
C GLN A 353 -30.20 -21.92 38.64
N ASN A 354 -29.38 -22.93 38.95
CA ASN A 354 -29.66 -24.33 38.67
C ASN A 354 -30.81 -24.79 39.58
N THR A 355 -31.90 -25.33 39.00
CA THR A 355 -33.06 -25.84 39.74
C THR A 355 -32.91 -27.32 40.14
N GLY A 356 -31.82 -27.97 39.71
CA GLY A 356 -31.57 -29.39 39.94
C GLY A 356 -32.37 -30.28 39.00
N ASN A 357 -32.87 -29.76 37.86
CA ASN A 357 -33.65 -30.54 36.90
C ASN A 357 -32.77 -31.04 35.75
N SER A 358 -33.07 -32.24 35.24
CA SER A 358 -32.52 -32.79 33.98
C SER A 358 -32.63 -31.88 32.74
N LYS A 359 -33.54 -30.89 32.76
CA LYS A 359 -33.71 -29.89 31.68
C LYS A 359 -32.96 -28.58 31.91
N ASP A 360 -32.32 -28.42 33.05
CA ASP A 360 -31.35 -27.35 33.22
C ASP A 360 -30.08 -27.68 32.46
N VAL A 361 -29.48 -26.70 31.81
CA VAL A 361 -28.22 -26.82 31.11
C VAL A 361 -27.19 -25.95 31.86
N ILE A 362 -26.26 -26.59 32.57
CA ILE A 362 -25.26 -25.93 33.42
C ILE A 362 -23.86 -25.87 32.77
N GLY A 363 -23.66 -26.63 31.69
CA GLY A 363 -22.37 -26.73 31.01
C GLY A 363 -22.45 -27.45 29.67
N LEU A 364 -21.36 -27.40 28.93
CA LEU A 364 -21.19 -28.14 27.68
C LEU A 364 -19.88 -28.93 27.70
N VAL A 365 -19.88 -30.03 26.95
CA VAL A 365 -18.68 -30.78 26.58
C VAL A 365 -18.54 -30.69 25.06
N VAL A 366 -17.39 -30.20 24.61
CA VAL A 366 -17.02 -30.09 23.19
C VAL A 366 -15.86 -31.04 22.94
N SER A 367 -15.93 -31.85 21.89
CA SER A 367 -14.92 -32.87 21.58
C SER A 367 -14.79 -33.08 20.08
N ASN A 368 -13.62 -33.53 19.62
CA ASN A 368 -13.38 -33.90 18.20
C ASN A 368 -13.66 -32.78 17.17
N VAL A 369 -13.78 -31.52 17.59
CA VAL A 369 -13.73 -30.39 16.66
C VAL A 369 -12.29 -30.12 16.27
N LYS A 370 -12.10 -29.71 15.01
CA LYS A 370 -10.79 -29.45 14.42
C LYS A 370 -10.70 -28.02 13.90
N ASP A 371 -9.50 -27.48 13.83
CA ASP A 371 -9.24 -26.25 13.08
C ASP A 371 -9.26 -26.51 11.56
N THR A 372 -9.10 -25.45 10.76
CA THR A 372 -9.00 -25.54 9.29
C THR A 372 -7.79 -26.34 8.79
N SER A 373 -6.80 -26.58 9.66
CA SER A 373 -5.58 -27.35 9.42
C SER A 373 -5.63 -28.78 9.96
N GLU A 374 -6.82 -29.23 10.37
CA GLU A 374 -7.12 -30.53 10.95
C GLU A 374 -6.52 -30.84 12.33
N ASN A 375 -5.95 -29.85 13.05
CA ASN A 375 -5.53 -30.06 14.42
C ASN A 375 -6.75 -30.20 15.34
N ILE A 376 -6.70 -31.17 16.27
CA ILE A 376 -7.78 -31.42 17.24
C ILE A 376 -7.65 -30.46 18.43
N LEU A 377 -8.77 -30.12 19.07
CA LEU A 377 -8.80 -29.39 20.34
C LEU A 377 -7.66 -29.78 21.31
N LYS A 378 -7.07 -28.76 21.91
CA LYS A 378 -6.20 -28.87 23.08
C LYS A 378 -6.97 -29.65 24.14
N ASP A 379 -6.39 -30.77 24.58
CA ASP A 379 -6.94 -31.73 25.54
C ASP A 379 -8.00 -32.73 25.01
N THR A 380 -8.17 -32.88 23.69
CA THR A 380 -9.11 -33.80 22.98
C THR A 380 -10.61 -33.58 23.26
N SER A 381 -10.97 -33.10 24.44
CA SER A 381 -12.29 -32.65 24.83
C SER A 381 -12.20 -31.54 25.86
N TYR A 382 -13.12 -30.57 25.79
CA TYR A 382 -13.25 -29.47 26.72
C TYR A 382 -14.60 -29.56 27.43
N LYS A 383 -14.60 -29.55 28.76
CA LYS A 383 -15.80 -29.46 29.60
C LYS A 383 -15.81 -28.12 30.32
N GLY A 384 -16.80 -27.27 30.02
CA GLY A 384 -16.91 -25.93 30.57
C GLY A 384 -18.28 -25.63 31.16
N THR A 385 -18.31 -24.69 32.11
CA THR A 385 -19.54 -24.07 32.62
C THR A 385 -19.99 -22.95 31.70
N ILE A 386 -21.29 -22.61 31.75
CA ILE A 386 -21.84 -21.49 30.98
C ILE A 386 -21.84 -20.24 31.86
N SER A 387 -21.31 -19.14 31.32
CA SER A 387 -21.27 -17.85 32.01
C SER A 387 -22.21 -16.84 31.35
N GLU A 388 -22.55 -15.78 32.07
CA GLU A 388 -23.09 -14.58 31.43
C GLU A 388 -22.00 -13.90 30.58
N PRO A 389 -22.34 -13.33 29.42
CA PRO A 389 -21.39 -12.59 28.61
C PRO A 389 -21.02 -11.28 29.30
N LYS A 390 -19.77 -10.86 29.12
CA LYS A 390 -19.29 -9.59 29.65
C LYS A 390 -19.71 -8.46 28.71
N LEU A 391 -20.35 -7.43 29.25
CA LEU A 391 -20.69 -6.22 28.49
C LEU A 391 -19.42 -5.53 27.98
N TYR A 392 -19.49 -5.00 26.75
CA TYR A 392 -18.43 -4.23 26.09
C TYR A 392 -17.14 -5.02 25.83
N ASP A 393 -17.21 -6.35 25.81
CA ASP A 393 -16.06 -7.21 25.50
C ASP A 393 -15.85 -7.37 23.98
N THR A 394 -16.88 -7.08 23.19
CA THR A 394 -16.81 -6.95 21.73
C THR A 394 -16.47 -5.50 21.35
N TYR A 395 -15.52 -5.30 20.43
CA TYR A 395 -14.99 -3.99 20.05
C TYR A 395 -14.54 -3.97 18.59
N VAL A 396 -14.39 -2.76 18.02
CA VAL A 396 -13.83 -2.55 16.68
C VAL A 396 -12.33 -2.86 16.71
N LYS A 397 -11.84 -3.70 15.79
CA LYS A 397 -10.40 -3.98 15.67
C LYS A 397 -9.67 -2.70 15.23
N SER A 398 -8.50 -2.41 15.80
CA SER A 398 -7.63 -1.31 15.34
C SER A 398 -7.29 -1.48 13.85
N ASN A 399 -7.09 -0.38 13.12
CA ASN A 399 -6.67 -0.36 11.72
C ASN A 399 -7.63 -1.09 10.75
N SER A 400 -8.90 -1.28 11.14
CA SER A 400 -9.84 -2.11 10.37
C SER A 400 -10.82 -1.35 9.48
N ILE A 401 -10.82 -0.02 9.54
CA ILE A 401 -11.76 0.81 8.78
C ILE A 401 -11.19 1.06 7.40
N GLU A 402 -11.92 0.65 6.38
CA GLU A 402 -11.61 0.87 4.97
C GLU A 402 -12.73 1.64 4.30
N ALA A 403 -12.38 2.59 3.44
CA ALA A 403 -13.31 3.35 2.62
C ALA A 403 -13.00 3.15 1.14
N HIS A 404 -13.93 2.57 0.39
CA HIS A 404 -13.82 2.35 -1.05
C HIS A 404 -15.17 2.54 -1.75
N TYR A 405 -15.15 2.55 -3.08
CA TYR A 405 -16.37 2.55 -3.90
C TYR A 405 -16.71 1.14 -4.37
N ASP A 406 -17.95 0.71 -4.13
CA ASP A 406 -18.57 -0.34 -4.95
C ASP A 406 -19.49 0.33 -5.97
N LYS A 407 -19.00 0.40 -7.21
CA LYS A 407 -19.58 1.21 -8.29
C LYS A 407 -19.67 2.68 -7.88
N ASP A 408 -20.88 3.19 -7.61
CA ASP A 408 -21.12 4.57 -7.21
C ASP A 408 -21.40 4.71 -5.70
N ASP A 409 -21.62 3.61 -4.99
CA ASP A 409 -21.86 3.64 -3.56
C ASP A 409 -20.54 3.74 -2.80
N LEU A 410 -20.51 4.59 -1.79
CA LEU A 410 -19.41 4.62 -0.84
C LEU A 410 -19.66 3.54 0.22
N ILE A 411 -18.71 2.61 0.32
CA ILE A 411 -18.73 1.50 1.27
C ILE A 411 -17.66 1.73 2.33
N ILE A 412 -18.08 1.64 3.60
CA ILE A 412 -17.17 1.62 4.74
C ILE A 412 -17.21 0.23 5.37
N ASN A 413 -16.09 -0.49 5.31
CA ASN A 413 -15.97 -1.79 5.94
C ASN A 413 -15.24 -1.67 7.29
N VAL A 414 -15.72 -2.41 8.28
CA VAL A 414 -15.23 -2.36 9.67
C VAL A 414 -15.18 -3.78 10.23
N SER A 415 -14.07 -4.14 10.87
CA SER A 415 -13.91 -5.46 11.50
C SER A 415 -14.10 -5.38 13.02
N PHE A 416 -14.77 -6.36 13.59
CA PHE A 416 -15.01 -6.46 15.04
C PHE A 416 -14.29 -7.68 15.62
N SER A 417 -14.04 -7.68 16.94
CA SER A 417 -13.40 -8.81 17.63
C SER A 417 -14.30 -10.04 17.76
N ARG A 418 -15.62 -9.87 17.61
CA ARG A 418 -16.66 -10.92 17.60
C ARG A 418 -17.75 -10.56 16.60
N GLU A 419 -18.63 -11.51 16.30
CA GLU A 419 -19.73 -11.30 15.36
C GLU A 419 -20.81 -10.42 16.00
N LEU A 420 -21.41 -9.58 15.15
CA LEU A 420 -22.47 -8.66 15.53
C LEU A 420 -23.84 -9.31 15.28
N ASP A 421 -24.83 -8.93 16.08
CA ASP A 421 -26.23 -9.33 15.91
C ASP A 421 -27.16 -8.10 15.93
N ASP A 422 -28.38 -8.25 15.42
CA ASP A 422 -29.44 -7.23 15.41
C ASP A 422 -29.03 -5.83 14.85
N ILE A 423 -28.17 -5.82 13.84
CA ILE A 423 -27.54 -4.62 13.27
C ILE A 423 -28.54 -3.74 12.51
N THR A 424 -28.50 -2.43 12.74
CA THR A 424 -29.24 -1.44 11.97
C THR A 424 -28.38 -0.22 11.60
N SER A 425 -28.76 0.50 10.55
CA SER A 425 -28.05 1.74 10.17
C SER A 425 -28.15 2.85 11.24
N ARG A 426 -29.07 2.73 12.19
CA ARG A 426 -29.22 3.68 13.31
C ARG A 426 -28.16 3.48 14.38
N ASP A 427 -27.40 2.41 14.35
CA ASP A 427 -26.39 2.13 15.37
C ASP A 427 -25.08 2.87 15.09
N PHE A 428 -24.97 3.50 13.91
CA PHE A 428 -23.72 4.09 13.43
C PHE A 428 -23.90 5.49 12.87
N THR A 429 -22.85 6.29 13.00
CA THR A 429 -22.56 7.38 12.06
C THR A 429 -21.13 7.25 11.57
N PHE A 430 -20.88 7.76 10.35
CA PHE A 430 -19.55 7.83 9.79
C PHE A 430 -19.32 9.21 9.20
N GLY A 431 -18.23 9.88 9.56
CA GLY A 431 -18.03 11.29 9.22
C GLY A 431 -19.15 12.20 9.73
N GLY A 432 -19.84 11.78 10.80
CA GLY A 432 -20.97 12.50 11.39
C GLY A 432 -22.32 12.30 10.71
N VAL A 433 -22.40 11.50 9.64
CA VAL A 433 -23.67 11.20 8.94
C VAL A 433 -24.11 9.76 9.13
N LYS A 434 -25.42 9.51 9.20
CA LYS A 434 -25.98 8.16 9.29
C LYS A 434 -25.93 7.42 7.94
N PRO A 435 -25.44 6.16 7.87
CA PRO A 435 -25.48 5.36 6.65
C PRO A 435 -26.90 5.07 6.17
N ASP A 436 -27.03 4.77 4.88
CA ASP A 436 -28.31 4.39 4.27
C ASP A 436 -28.65 2.93 4.59
N ALA A 437 -27.64 2.07 4.65
CA ALA A 437 -27.77 0.70 5.12
C ALA A 437 -26.54 0.26 5.93
N ALA A 438 -26.74 -0.68 6.85
CA ALA A 438 -25.70 -1.36 7.59
C ALA A 438 -26.02 -2.86 7.60
N ALA A 439 -25.03 -3.69 7.29
CA ALA A 439 -25.17 -5.14 7.30
C ALA A 439 -23.80 -5.81 7.47
N VAL A 440 -23.77 -7.07 7.90
CA VAL A 440 -22.54 -7.86 7.91
C VAL A 440 -22.45 -8.70 6.65
N PHE A 441 -21.42 -8.46 5.84
CA PHE A 441 -21.03 -9.29 4.71
C PHE A 441 -19.72 -9.98 5.07
N ASP A 442 -19.66 -11.28 4.82
CA ASP A 442 -18.58 -12.16 5.28
C ASP A 442 -18.31 -11.98 6.79
N ASP A 443 -17.15 -11.41 7.15
CA ASP A 443 -16.68 -11.20 8.51
C ASP A 443 -16.76 -9.72 8.96
N LYS A 444 -17.37 -8.84 8.17
CA LYS A 444 -17.29 -7.38 8.37
C LYS A 444 -18.62 -6.68 8.40
N LEU A 445 -18.71 -5.65 9.22
CA LEU A 445 -19.74 -4.64 9.10
C LEU A 445 -19.47 -3.80 7.86
N SER A 446 -20.46 -3.66 7.01
CA SER A 446 -20.46 -2.78 5.85
C SER A 446 -21.49 -1.68 6.05
N LEU A 447 -21.05 -0.43 6.03
CA LEU A 447 -21.90 0.76 6.03
C LEU A 447 -21.95 1.31 4.61
N ARG A 448 -23.15 1.36 4.03
CA ARG A 448 -23.37 1.81 2.66
C ARG A 448 -23.97 3.20 2.64
N PHE A 449 -23.38 4.06 1.80
CA PHE A 449 -23.87 5.39 1.46
C PHE A 449 -24.15 5.44 -0.03
N VAL A 450 -25.39 5.70 -0.41
CA VAL A 450 -25.79 5.74 -1.82
C VAL A 450 -25.60 7.15 -2.39
N PRO A 451 -25.32 7.28 -3.70
CA PRO A 451 -25.31 8.56 -4.38
C PRO A 451 -26.57 9.38 -4.11
N GLU A 452 -26.41 10.71 -4.04
CA GLU A 452 -27.52 11.66 -3.87
C GLU A 452 -28.26 11.56 -2.52
N SER A 453 -27.90 10.63 -1.63
CA SER A 453 -28.50 10.55 -0.29
C SER A 453 -28.24 11.85 0.47
N LEU A 454 -29.32 12.48 0.92
CA LEU A 454 -29.28 13.78 1.57
C LEU A 454 -29.07 13.62 3.09
N PRO A 455 -28.14 14.39 3.67
CA PRO A 455 -28.01 14.52 5.12
C PRO A 455 -29.13 15.39 5.69
N THR A 456 -29.34 15.30 7.00
CA THR A 456 -30.20 16.19 7.77
C THR A 456 -29.56 17.59 7.90
N ALA A 457 -30.37 18.62 8.16
CA ALA A 457 -29.87 19.98 8.36
C ALA A 457 -28.86 20.09 9.51
N SER A 458 -29.04 19.30 10.58
CA SER A 458 -28.10 19.25 11.70
C SER A 458 -26.75 18.65 11.31
N GLU A 459 -26.75 17.59 10.49
CA GLU A 459 -25.51 16.97 9.98
C GLU A 459 -24.74 17.95 9.07
N ILE A 460 -25.42 18.69 8.19
CA ILE A 460 -24.80 19.72 7.34
C ILE A 460 -24.17 20.82 8.20
N SER A 461 -24.88 21.29 9.22
CA SER A 461 -24.40 22.34 10.11
C SER A 461 -23.19 21.91 10.94
N ALA A 462 -23.11 20.63 11.33
CA ALA A 462 -21.99 20.09 12.09
C ALA A 462 -20.75 19.84 11.22
N HIS A 463 -20.96 19.53 9.94
CA HIS A 463 -19.89 19.15 9.00
C HIS A 463 -20.01 19.89 7.66
N PRO A 464 -19.77 21.21 7.64
CA PRO A 464 -19.87 22.00 6.41
C PRO A 464 -18.77 21.64 5.42
N VAL A 465 -19.13 21.51 4.14
CA VAL A 465 -18.17 21.28 3.04
C VAL A 465 -17.72 22.62 2.48
N THR A 466 -16.54 23.07 2.92
CA THR A 466 -15.95 24.36 2.54
C THR A 466 -14.69 24.19 1.71
N TYR A 467 -14.37 25.22 0.92
CA TYR A 467 -13.20 25.26 0.04
C TYR A 467 -12.32 26.45 0.40
N ALA A 468 -11.05 26.42 -0.02
CA ALA A 468 -10.08 27.46 0.35
C ALA A 468 -10.41 28.85 -0.22
N ASN A 469 -11.30 28.94 -1.20
CA ASN A 469 -11.82 30.20 -1.74
C ASN A 469 -13.02 30.76 -0.96
N GLY A 470 -13.36 30.19 0.19
CA GLY A 470 -14.49 30.60 1.03
C GLY A 470 -15.86 30.16 0.52
N LYS A 471 -15.96 29.48 -0.63
CA LYS A 471 -17.21 28.88 -1.08
C LYS A 471 -17.56 27.67 -0.21
N THR A 472 -18.86 27.42 -0.09
CA THR A 472 -19.42 26.29 0.68
C THR A 472 -20.42 25.54 -0.21
N ASN A 473 -20.40 24.21 -0.16
CA ASN A 473 -21.51 23.43 -0.71
C ASN A 473 -22.70 23.51 0.26
N THR A 474 -23.75 24.24 -0.13
CA THR A 474 -24.95 24.45 0.70
C THR A 474 -25.94 23.30 0.64
N SER A 475 -25.77 22.36 -0.30
CA SER A 475 -26.63 21.19 -0.47
C SER A 475 -25.79 19.93 -0.67
N PRO A 476 -24.88 19.58 0.26
CA PRO A 476 -24.03 18.41 0.11
C PRO A 476 -24.84 17.13 0.28
N THR A 477 -24.43 16.07 -0.40
CA THR A 477 -24.84 14.70 -0.10
C THR A 477 -24.09 14.18 1.14
N LYS A 478 -24.53 13.04 1.69
CA LYS A 478 -23.79 12.35 2.75
C LYS A 478 -22.37 11.98 2.32
N ILE A 479 -22.21 11.53 1.08
CA ILE A 479 -20.91 11.19 0.50
C ILE A 479 -20.02 12.44 0.44
N ASP A 480 -20.55 13.60 0.03
CA ASP A 480 -19.77 14.85 0.00
C ASP A 480 -19.24 15.22 1.39
N ILE A 481 -20.05 15.09 2.44
CA ILE A 481 -19.65 15.35 3.83
C ILE A 481 -18.50 14.43 4.26
N ILE A 482 -18.59 13.14 3.93
CA ILE A 482 -17.55 12.17 4.27
C ILE A 482 -16.26 12.49 3.49
N LYS A 483 -16.36 12.69 2.18
CA LYS A 483 -15.21 12.94 1.31
C LYS A 483 -14.47 14.23 1.67
N ALA A 484 -15.18 15.29 2.04
CA ALA A 484 -14.56 16.55 2.45
C ALA A 484 -13.69 16.40 3.70
N GLN A 485 -14.01 15.45 4.58
CA GLN A 485 -13.18 15.11 5.76
C GLN A 485 -12.01 14.18 5.39
N GLY A 486 -12.15 13.42 4.30
CA GLY A 486 -11.14 12.48 3.83
C GLY A 486 -10.84 11.39 4.87
N PRO A 487 -9.57 10.98 5.01
CA PRO A 487 -9.15 10.00 6.01
C PRO A 487 -9.41 10.40 7.47
N SER A 488 -9.76 11.66 7.73
CA SER A 488 -10.12 12.13 9.08
C SER A 488 -11.57 11.85 9.47
N ALA A 489 -12.40 11.36 8.53
CA ALA A 489 -13.75 10.91 8.85
C ALA A 489 -13.69 9.79 9.91
N LYS A 490 -14.62 9.86 10.88
CA LYS A 490 -14.64 8.93 12.03
C LYS A 490 -15.91 8.07 12.06
N LEU A 491 -15.74 6.81 12.43
CA LEU A 491 -16.81 5.93 12.88
C LEU A 491 -17.24 6.31 14.30
N VAL A 492 -18.55 6.33 14.53
CA VAL A 492 -19.16 6.44 15.86
C VAL A 492 -20.22 5.36 16.00
N ILE A 493 -20.22 4.66 17.13
CA ILE A 493 -21.24 3.68 17.50
C ILE A 493 -22.17 4.30 18.53
N ASN A 494 -23.48 4.22 18.29
CA ASN A 494 -24.48 4.73 19.21
C ASN A 494 -24.59 3.83 20.46
N PRO A 495 -24.46 4.38 21.67
CA PRO A 495 -24.45 3.58 22.89
C PRO A 495 -25.68 2.69 23.06
N ASN A 496 -25.48 1.47 23.55
CA ASN A 496 -26.53 0.50 23.92
C ASN A 496 -27.48 0.08 22.78
N SER A 497 -27.17 0.40 21.53
CA SER A 497 -27.98 0.01 20.37
C SER A 497 -27.47 -1.25 19.67
N LEU A 498 -26.15 -1.42 19.64
CA LEU A 498 -25.48 -2.55 18.98
C LEU A 498 -25.11 -3.66 19.99
N VAL A 499 -25.43 -4.89 19.62
CA VAL A 499 -25.09 -6.09 20.39
C VAL A 499 -24.25 -7.07 19.58
N ASP A 500 -23.52 -7.94 20.26
CA ASP A 500 -22.86 -9.10 19.65
C ASP A 500 -23.79 -10.33 19.59
N GLU A 501 -23.29 -11.44 19.06
CA GLU A 501 -24.01 -12.72 18.95
C GLU A 501 -24.45 -13.33 20.30
N THR A 502 -23.91 -12.86 21.43
CA THR A 502 -24.35 -13.20 22.79
C THR A 502 -25.44 -12.24 23.31
N GLY A 503 -25.79 -11.19 22.57
CA GLY A 503 -26.71 -10.15 23.00
C GLY A 503 -26.09 -9.13 23.95
N ALA A 504 -24.77 -9.18 24.18
CA ALA A 504 -24.08 -8.22 25.02
C ALA A 504 -23.80 -6.93 24.24
N SER A 505 -23.92 -5.78 24.91
CA SER A 505 -23.62 -4.49 24.30
C SER A 505 -22.17 -4.42 23.81
N VAL A 506 -21.98 -3.91 22.59
CA VAL A 506 -20.66 -3.67 21.99
C VAL A 506 -20.03 -2.39 22.55
N ALA A 507 -18.70 -2.38 22.70
CA ALA A 507 -17.96 -1.18 23.12
C ALA A 507 -18.18 -0.03 22.14
N CYS A 508 -18.69 1.10 22.63
CA CYS A 508 -19.02 2.28 21.82
C CYS A 508 -18.02 3.44 21.98
N THR A 509 -17.06 3.32 22.89
CA THR A 509 -15.94 4.26 23.02
C THR A 509 -14.76 3.74 22.24
N LEU A 510 -14.41 4.42 21.15
CA LEU A 510 -13.37 4.01 20.22
C LEU A 510 -12.10 4.84 20.40
N SER A 511 -10.93 4.20 20.30
CA SER A 511 -9.66 4.90 20.14
C SER A 511 -9.56 5.54 18.75
N ASP A 512 -8.51 6.35 18.51
CA ASP A 512 -8.27 6.91 17.18
C ASP A 512 -7.98 5.81 16.13
N GLU A 513 -7.27 4.74 16.50
CA GLU A 513 -6.96 3.60 15.62
C GLU A 513 -8.19 2.74 15.30
N GLN A 514 -9.23 2.82 16.14
CA GLN A 514 -10.49 2.10 15.96
C GLN A 514 -11.58 2.94 15.29
N SER A 515 -11.40 4.27 15.21
CA SER A 515 -12.43 5.19 14.69
C SER A 515 -12.05 5.86 13.37
N LYS A 516 -10.76 6.01 13.06
CA LYS A 516 -10.30 6.66 11.82
C LYS A 516 -10.12 5.65 10.68
N VAL A 517 -10.21 6.15 9.45
CA VAL A 517 -9.94 5.34 8.26
C VAL A 517 -8.47 4.91 8.23
N TYR A 518 -8.26 3.61 8.14
CA TYR A 518 -6.94 3.03 7.95
C TYR A 518 -6.57 3.00 6.47
N ASP A 519 -7.44 2.43 5.63
CA ASP A 519 -7.24 2.39 4.18
C ASP A 519 -8.30 3.23 3.46
N TYR A 520 -7.85 4.20 2.67
CA TYR A 520 -8.67 5.23 2.06
C TYR A 520 -8.50 5.22 0.55
N GLU A 521 -9.26 4.37 -0.14
CA GLU A 521 -9.12 4.12 -1.58
C GLU A 521 -9.81 5.17 -2.46
N LEU A 522 -10.29 6.27 -1.88
CA LEU A 522 -11.05 7.28 -2.60
C LEU A 522 -10.13 8.26 -3.33
N ARG A 523 -10.10 8.15 -4.66
CA ARG A 523 -9.39 9.11 -5.53
C ARG A 523 -10.06 10.50 -5.48
N PRO A 524 -9.28 11.59 -5.46
CA PRO A 524 -9.83 12.92 -5.63
C PRO A 524 -10.58 13.05 -6.95
N ARG A 525 -11.69 13.77 -6.96
CA ARG A 525 -12.35 14.23 -8.18
C ARG A 525 -12.58 15.74 -8.11
N THR A 526 -12.61 16.39 -9.26
CA THR A 526 -12.83 17.84 -9.31
C THR A 526 -14.26 18.17 -8.86
N ALA A 527 -14.40 19.28 -8.13
CA ALA A 527 -15.67 19.85 -7.71
C ALA A 527 -15.91 21.17 -8.48
N PRO A 528 -16.15 21.12 -9.81
CA PRO A 528 -16.03 22.27 -10.71
C PRO A 528 -16.97 23.43 -10.41
N ASN A 529 -18.13 23.16 -9.79
CA ASN A 529 -19.10 24.19 -9.39
C ASN A 529 -18.52 25.20 -8.40
N TYR A 530 -17.43 24.85 -7.70
CA TYR A 530 -16.78 25.71 -6.73
C TYR A 530 -15.46 26.30 -7.23
N TRP A 531 -15.10 26.11 -8.49
CA TRP A 531 -13.95 26.80 -9.07
C TRP A 531 -14.19 28.32 -9.06
N SER A 532 -13.12 29.09 -8.88
CA SER A 532 -13.19 30.55 -8.90
C SER A 532 -11.87 31.16 -9.31
N ALA A 533 -11.90 32.42 -9.75
CA ALA A 533 -10.73 33.24 -9.85
C ALA A 533 -11.02 34.58 -9.18
N THR A 534 -10.08 35.10 -8.40
CA THR A 534 -10.24 36.36 -7.65
C THR A 534 -8.99 37.21 -7.83
N LYS A 535 -9.19 38.49 -8.16
CA LYS A 535 -8.10 39.47 -8.16
C LYS A 535 -7.69 39.79 -6.73
N GLU A 536 -6.39 39.82 -6.51
CA GLU A 536 -5.77 40.17 -5.25
C GLU A 536 -4.73 41.26 -5.50
N SER A 537 -4.22 41.88 -4.43
CA SER A 537 -3.21 42.95 -4.56
C SER A 537 -1.93 42.51 -5.30
N ASP A 538 -1.59 41.22 -5.25
CA ASP A 538 -0.37 40.64 -5.82
C ASP A 538 -0.60 39.93 -7.17
N GLY A 539 -1.83 39.89 -7.70
CA GLY A 539 -2.14 39.20 -8.95
C GLY A 539 -3.57 38.65 -9.01
N VAL A 540 -3.72 37.47 -9.61
CA VAL A 540 -4.99 36.72 -9.60
C VAL A 540 -4.74 35.31 -9.05
N ASN A 541 -5.60 34.89 -8.12
CA ASN A 541 -5.63 33.52 -7.63
C ASN A 541 -6.73 32.74 -8.36
N VAL A 542 -6.36 31.61 -8.97
CA VAL A 542 -7.28 30.65 -9.58
C VAL A 542 -7.39 29.44 -8.66
N TYR A 543 -8.62 29.12 -8.25
CA TYR A 543 -8.93 28.08 -7.27
C TYR A 543 -9.58 26.90 -7.98
N ILE A 544 -8.92 25.74 -7.90
CA ILE A 544 -9.38 24.47 -8.46
C ILE A 544 -9.71 23.55 -7.30
N THR A 545 -11.00 23.30 -7.11
CA THR A 545 -11.53 22.57 -5.95
C THR A 545 -11.75 21.10 -6.27
N TYR A 546 -11.57 20.25 -5.27
CA TYR A 546 -11.76 18.81 -5.29
C TYR A 546 -12.70 18.38 -4.18
N ASP A 547 -13.30 17.20 -4.32
CA ASP A 547 -14.24 16.65 -3.34
C ASP A 547 -13.56 15.99 -2.13
N THR A 548 -12.25 15.70 -2.21
CA THR A 548 -11.44 15.18 -1.09
C THR A 548 -10.26 16.09 -0.76
N PRO A 549 -9.77 16.08 0.50
CA PRO A 549 -8.48 16.67 0.85
C PRO A 549 -7.32 16.13 -0.01
N LEU A 550 -6.39 17.02 -0.36
CA LEU A 550 -5.25 16.73 -1.23
C LEU A 550 -3.96 16.63 -0.42
N SER A 551 -3.05 15.75 -0.85
CA SER A 551 -1.76 15.52 -0.22
C SER A 551 -0.75 16.59 -0.59
N ILE A 552 -0.13 17.22 0.41
CA ILE A 552 0.97 18.18 0.23
C ILE A 552 2.23 17.57 -0.40
N TYR A 553 2.32 16.23 -0.45
CA TYR A 553 3.40 15.50 -1.11
C TYR A 553 3.17 15.32 -2.62
N SER A 554 2.10 15.88 -3.17
CA SER A 554 1.84 15.89 -4.61
C SER A 554 2.97 16.59 -5.37
N GLY A 555 3.40 16.00 -6.49
CA GLY A 555 4.45 16.54 -7.36
C GLY A 555 3.96 17.67 -8.27
N LEU A 556 3.15 18.59 -7.73
CA LEU A 556 2.49 19.65 -8.48
C LEU A 556 3.46 20.72 -8.98
N ARG A 557 3.20 21.20 -10.19
CA ARG A 557 3.92 22.30 -10.82
C ARG A 557 2.93 23.38 -11.29
N PRO A 558 3.36 24.66 -11.35
CA PRO A 558 2.50 25.74 -11.82
C PRO A 558 1.96 25.53 -13.25
N ASP A 559 2.66 24.75 -14.07
CA ASP A 559 2.27 24.45 -15.44
C ASP A 559 1.45 23.15 -15.60
N ASP A 560 1.10 22.44 -14.52
CA ASP A 560 0.24 21.24 -14.62
C ASP A 560 -1.21 21.56 -15.04
N PHE A 561 -1.58 22.84 -14.99
CA PHE A 561 -2.80 23.39 -15.57
C PHE A 561 -2.47 24.42 -16.65
N ILE A 562 -3.32 24.47 -17.67
CA ILE A 562 -3.25 25.45 -18.75
C ILE A 562 -4.34 26.48 -18.49
N PHE A 563 -3.93 27.73 -18.31
CA PHE A 563 -4.82 28.87 -18.18
C PHE A 563 -4.80 29.66 -19.48
N THR A 564 -5.97 29.96 -20.04
CA THR A 564 -6.10 30.71 -21.29
C THR A 564 -7.10 31.85 -21.10
N SER A 565 -6.69 33.06 -21.43
CA SER A 565 -7.58 34.22 -21.52
C SER A 565 -8.63 34.01 -22.62
N THR A 566 -9.76 34.74 -22.57
CA THR A 566 -10.84 34.56 -23.55
C THR A 566 -10.43 34.94 -24.98
N ASN A 567 -9.31 35.66 -25.14
CA ASN A 567 -8.68 35.96 -26.43
C ASN A 567 -7.78 34.81 -26.97
N GLY A 568 -7.73 33.67 -26.28
CA GLY A 568 -6.95 32.49 -26.69
C GLY A 568 -5.47 32.53 -26.30
N LYS A 569 -5.02 33.53 -25.54
CA LYS A 569 -3.63 33.64 -25.07
C LYS A 569 -3.42 32.95 -23.72
N ASN A 570 -2.26 32.31 -23.56
CA ASN A 570 -1.92 31.61 -22.33
C ASN A 570 -1.59 32.58 -21.20
N LEU A 571 -2.06 32.26 -20.00
CA LEU A 571 -1.67 32.86 -18.74
C LEU A 571 -0.79 31.84 -18.02
N LEU A 572 0.43 32.22 -17.68
CA LEU A 572 1.36 31.32 -16.99
C LEU A 572 1.22 31.56 -15.48
N ALA A 573 0.94 30.50 -14.72
CA ALA A 573 0.95 30.59 -13.26
C ALA A 573 2.38 30.64 -12.74
N ASP A 574 2.63 31.51 -11.77
CA ASP A 574 3.93 31.68 -11.12
C ASP A 574 4.14 30.67 -10.00
N SER A 575 3.05 30.26 -9.34
CA SER A 575 3.09 29.27 -8.26
C SER A 575 1.79 28.50 -8.14
N VAL A 576 1.88 27.33 -7.51
CA VAL A 576 0.74 26.51 -7.08
C VAL A 576 0.96 26.09 -5.64
N ARG A 577 -0.10 26.05 -4.84
CA ARG A 577 -0.10 25.45 -3.51
C ARG A 577 -1.39 24.67 -3.26
N ILE A 578 -1.32 23.72 -2.33
CA ILE A 578 -2.47 22.97 -1.83
C ILE A 578 -2.95 23.61 -0.53
N THR A 579 -4.26 23.74 -0.36
CA THR A 579 -4.89 24.07 0.91
C THR A 579 -6.16 23.22 1.06
N GLY A 580 -6.11 22.22 1.93
CA GLY A 580 -7.20 21.25 2.10
C GLY A 580 -7.51 20.52 0.80
N ASN A 581 -8.73 20.70 0.29
CA ASN A 581 -9.23 20.11 -0.96
C ASN A 581 -9.09 21.04 -2.18
N THR A 582 -8.28 22.10 -2.10
CA THR A 582 -8.21 23.14 -3.12
C THR A 582 -6.77 23.39 -3.59
N LEU A 583 -6.56 23.44 -4.90
CA LEU A 583 -5.35 23.98 -5.51
C LEU A 583 -5.52 25.48 -5.74
N ILE A 584 -4.49 26.24 -5.40
CA ILE A 584 -4.46 27.69 -5.56
C ILE A 584 -3.29 28.04 -6.47
N PHE A 585 -3.59 28.40 -7.71
CA PHE A 585 -2.63 28.91 -8.68
C PHE A 585 -2.59 30.43 -8.57
N ASN A 586 -1.40 31.00 -8.47
CA ASN A 586 -1.22 32.45 -8.45
C ASN A 586 -0.55 32.89 -9.76
N ILE A 587 -1.16 33.85 -10.44
CA ILE A 587 -0.58 34.55 -11.59
C ILE A 587 -0.31 35.98 -11.11
N LYS A 588 0.96 36.32 -10.91
CA LYS A 588 1.37 37.59 -10.29
C LYS A 588 1.09 38.77 -11.20
N SER A 589 0.80 39.92 -10.61
CA SER A 589 0.63 41.17 -11.36
C SER A 589 1.90 41.64 -12.10
N THR A 590 3.07 41.17 -11.65
CA THR A 590 4.37 41.41 -12.30
C THR A 590 4.64 40.47 -13.47
N ASN A 591 3.81 39.45 -13.68
CA ASN A 591 3.95 38.51 -14.79
C ASN A 591 3.65 39.24 -16.10
N GLU A 592 4.50 39.09 -17.11
CA GLU A 592 4.31 39.73 -18.42
C GLU A 592 2.98 39.34 -19.09
N ASN A 593 2.46 38.14 -18.78
CA ASN A 593 1.19 37.63 -19.29
C ASN A 593 -0.02 38.11 -18.47
N TYR A 594 0.19 38.77 -17.32
CA TYR A 594 -0.91 39.32 -16.51
C TYR A 594 -1.70 40.39 -17.27
N ALA A 595 -1.05 41.16 -18.13
CA ALA A 595 -1.71 42.13 -19.01
C ALA A 595 -2.71 41.49 -19.99
N LEU A 596 -2.64 40.17 -20.21
CA LEU A 596 -3.54 39.40 -21.06
C LEU A 596 -4.80 38.94 -20.31
N LEU A 597 -4.86 39.13 -18.99
CA LEU A 597 -5.96 38.70 -18.14
C LEU A 597 -7.26 39.40 -18.54
N THR A 598 -8.28 38.60 -18.82
CA THR A 598 -9.65 39.04 -19.07
C THR A 598 -10.54 38.82 -17.84
N ASN A 599 -11.82 39.19 -17.93
CA ASN A 599 -12.81 38.95 -16.87
C ASN A 599 -13.15 37.47 -16.65
N SER A 600 -12.62 36.57 -17.50
CA SER A 600 -12.75 35.12 -17.37
C SER A 600 -11.46 34.43 -17.79
N ILE A 601 -11.24 33.23 -17.29
CA ILE A 601 -10.09 32.36 -17.60
C ILE A 601 -10.64 30.99 -17.97
N ASN A 602 -10.21 30.44 -19.10
CA ASN A 602 -10.40 29.03 -19.41
C ASN A 602 -9.30 28.21 -18.74
N VAL A 603 -9.69 27.19 -17.98
CA VAL A 603 -8.79 26.35 -17.20
C VAL A 603 -8.86 24.91 -17.68
N LYS A 604 -7.72 24.33 -18.07
CA LYS A 604 -7.59 22.93 -18.50
C LYS A 604 -6.56 22.20 -17.65
N CYS A 605 -6.85 20.97 -17.26
CA CYS A 605 -5.86 20.09 -16.64
C CYS A 605 -5.00 19.42 -17.72
N LYS A 606 -3.71 19.17 -17.43
CA LYS A 606 -2.89 18.27 -18.25
C LYS A 606 -3.14 16.82 -17.81
N ASP A 607 -3.08 15.90 -18.77
CA ASP A 607 -3.14 14.45 -18.51
C ASP A 607 -1.91 13.93 -17.73
N THR A 608 -0.80 14.66 -17.74
CA THR A 608 0.44 14.33 -17.02
C THR A 608 0.47 14.79 -15.55
N ILE A 609 -0.63 15.28 -14.99
CA ILE A 609 -0.64 15.82 -13.63
C ILE A 609 -0.30 14.77 -12.56
N CYS A 610 0.57 15.13 -11.62
CA CYS A 610 0.89 14.32 -10.44
C CYS A 610 0.22 14.90 -9.20
N LEU A 611 -1.05 14.58 -9.00
CA LEU A 611 -1.85 15.01 -7.85
C LEU A 611 -2.36 13.79 -7.08
N MET A 612 -2.21 13.83 -5.76
CA MET A 612 -2.63 12.75 -4.86
C MET A 612 -3.65 13.25 -3.84
N GLY A 613 -4.59 12.37 -3.47
CA GLY A 613 -5.43 12.58 -2.28
C GLY A 613 -4.62 12.41 -1.00
N ASN A 614 -5.15 12.90 0.11
CA ASN A 614 -4.64 12.49 1.43
C ASN A 614 -4.80 10.97 1.59
N HIS A 615 -3.84 10.36 2.27
CA HIS A 615 -3.82 8.92 2.52
C HIS A 615 -4.38 8.56 3.89
N GLY A 616 -4.89 7.33 4.01
CA GLY A 616 -5.21 6.71 5.29
C GLY A 616 -3.96 6.36 6.09
N LEU A 617 -4.15 5.77 7.27
CA LEU A 617 -3.04 5.32 8.12
C LEU A 617 -2.18 4.21 7.48
N SER A 618 -2.65 3.55 6.41
CA SER A 618 -1.87 2.58 5.61
C SER A 618 -0.64 3.19 4.93
N GLY A 619 -0.70 4.49 4.60
CA GLY A 619 0.37 5.18 3.88
C GLY A 619 0.20 5.21 2.35
N ASP A 620 -0.83 4.55 1.81
CA ASP A 620 -1.05 4.46 0.37
C ASP A 620 -1.74 5.71 -0.20
N PHE A 621 -1.17 6.27 -1.24
CA PHE A 621 -1.70 7.44 -1.92
C PHE A 621 -2.48 7.05 -3.18
N TYR A 622 -3.67 7.63 -3.33
CA TYR A 622 -4.50 7.44 -4.51
C TYR A 622 -4.43 8.66 -5.42
N GLN A 623 -3.95 8.44 -6.65
CA GLN A 623 -3.73 9.49 -7.64
C GLN A 623 -5.06 9.97 -8.27
N TYR A 624 -5.17 11.29 -8.43
CA TYR A 624 -6.21 11.91 -9.25
C TYR A 624 -6.02 11.53 -10.72
N ILE A 625 -7.13 11.15 -11.36
CA ILE A 625 -7.18 10.91 -12.81
C ILE A 625 -8.11 11.96 -13.42
N PRO A 626 -7.61 12.85 -14.29
CA PRO A 626 -8.43 13.85 -14.95
C PRO A 626 -9.59 13.23 -15.73
N SER A 627 -10.78 13.80 -15.57
CA SER A 627 -11.92 13.47 -16.43
C SER A 627 -11.79 14.12 -17.81
N ASN A 628 -12.57 13.65 -18.79
CA ASN A 628 -12.63 14.28 -20.11
C ASN A 628 -12.99 15.77 -20.03
N ASP A 629 -13.87 16.15 -19.11
CA ASP A 629 -14.23 17.55 -18.91
C ASP A 629 -13.04 18.37 -18.41
N ASP A 630 -12.27 17.84 -17.45
CA ASP A 630 -11.09 18.52 -16.89
C ASP A 630 -10.02 18.76 -17.97
N LEU A 631 -9.86 17.82 -18.90
CA LEU A 631 -8.96 17.94 -20.05
C LEU A 631 -9.51 18.93 -21.10
N SER A 632 -10.83 18.97 -21.30
CA SER A 632 -11.48 19.84 -22.28
C SER A 632 -11.44 21.32 -21.88
N GLY A 633 -11.52 21.58 -20.58
CA GLY A 633 -11.42 22.89 -19.96
C GLY A 633 -12.74 23.52 -19.54
N ARG A 634 -12.67 24.41 -18.57
CA ARG A 634 -13.83 25.11 -17.99
C ARG A 634 -13.55 26.60 -17.88
N ILE A 635 -14.55 27.42 -18.16
CA ILE A 635 -14.47 28.88 -18.00
C ILE A 635 -14.80 29.24 -16.56
N VAL A 636 -13.93 30.03 -15.95
CA VAL A 636 -14.10 30.58 -14.61
C VAL A 636 -14.07 32.10 -14.69
N ASN A 637 -15.06 32.77 -14.10
CA ASN A 637 -15.09 34.23 -14.05
C ASN A 637 -14.15 34.76 -12.97
N VAL A 638 -13.47 35.86 -13.28
CA VAL A 638 -12.58 36.58 -12.38
C VAL A 638 -13.39 37.60 -11.60
N ALA A 639 -13.59 37.33 -10.31
CA ALA A 639 -14.16 38.28 -9.38
C ALA A 639 -13.17 39.42 -9.11
N GLN A 640 -13.70 40.62 -8.90
CA GLN A 640 -12.91 41.81 -8.55
C GLN A 640 -12.50 41.80 -7.09
#